data_AF-A0A7L5AT74-F1
#
_entry.id   AF-A0A7L5AT74-F1
#
_cell.length_a   1.000
_cell.length_b   1.000
_cell.length_c   1.000
_cell.angle_alpha   90.00
_cell.angle_beta   90.00
_cell.angle_gamma   90.00
#
_symmetry.space_group_name_H-M   'P 1'
#
loop_
_entity.id
_entity.type
_entity.pdbx_description
1 polymer ?
#
loop_
_entity_poly.entity_id
_entity_poly.type
_entity_poly.pdbx_seq_one_letter_code
_entity_poly.pdbx_strand_id
1 'polypeptide(L)'
;MYTVVAEDADESTVAALEELVIKYAPQVLDGVASRTADPGRNRDDPATGTPSPEPSASATAATTASVTAGTEGSDRARSDAEKAKNAKPDELLELINGLLADHKDDGVYAAAFADAMGPEGMMELAYTINQQRQQQTENLPAYDPNDPDAEYVTRWQQTEDAWLSAQATLSICLGTATNSSAWTPQHRTDYAKILSELLADESQSYYMPLGFNLLLRGANRSATNILSHGEPMASAGGVFNKYFLQDLVSAATAHEQTGDGLPAWQSQRMKTPSPEGAVGDWDPMAGILTAMGRQPDAALDFLAPPVDDRATEQTVEVDGTTWEWLKGRDWDSTSFEALTAAIAGASEHRQLTTGTKDERAAWITEQAVVDMAGRKDGLWTDTSRQNAAVVLANSMQEVDESANETENSRKDSAFNGSLPAGWEGYHPDEVKKLLQETLKDDVALQTVSAAAGRYTSLRLDDALDTLPADSDDSEDSGYSSLKAASALIVQKLEPDGRLLGYIQGAAEKGRDDDGEQLDATNQMLLDAFDDGVYSTAATVAGAAGPAWGGTARNIAQSYLVAALQKPVAGASGWSDVQDYGMSEAVRRHFLVEAYVKLDERGLLPAGVYEGVEDKAYTGFDAWMKRDAAGNSYLYAAALLSDPDHMGQFVGWLTDDPDLAGVNLRDGVPAVKAFEAGHDAGGA
;
A
#
# COMPACT_ATOMS: atom_id res chain seq x y z
N MET A 1 0.59 17.44 42.95
CA MET A 1 0.11 17.30 44.33
C MET A 1 -0.90 18.41 44.64
N TYR A 2 -2.19 18.09 44.46
CA TYR A 2 -3.36 18.68 45.10
C TYR A 2 -4.15 17.49 45.61
N THR A 3 -4.44 17.47 46.90
CA THR A 3 -5.28 16.47 47.57
C THR A 3 -6.73 16.77 47.20
N VAL A 4 -7.41 15.88 46.50
CA VAL A 4 -8.87 15.88 46.44
C VAL A 4 -9.34 15.17 47.70
N VAL A 5 -9.93 15.91 48.63
CA VAL A 5 -10.74 15.32 49.70
C VAL A 5 -12.14 15.18 49.10
N ALA A 6 -12.52 13.95 48.76
CA ALA A 6 -13.89 13.61 48.42
C ALA A 6 -14.60 13.21 49.73
N GLU A 7 -15.30 14.16 50.34
CA GLU A 7 -16.38 13.83 51.27
C GLU A 7 -17.63 13.57 50.41
N ASP A 8 -18.20 12.38 50.56
CA ASP A 8 -19.47 11.87 50.02
C ASP A 8 -19.55 11.46 48.53
N ALA A 9 -18.66 10.56 48.10
CA ALA A 9 -18.91 9.69 46.93
C ALA A 9 -19.28 8.28 47.42
N ASP A 10 -20.37 7.68 46.89
CA ASP A 10 -20.71 6.29 47.22
C ASP A 10 -19.76 5.28 46.54
N GLU A 11 -19.61 4.10 47.15
CA GLU A 11 -18.71 3.02 46.69
C GLU A 11 -18.96 2.57 45.24
N SER A 12 -20.17 2.76 44.70
CA SER A 12 -20.50 2.38 43.33
C SER A 12 -19.93 3.36 42.30
N THR A 13 -19.83 4.65 42.66
CA THR A 13 -19.22 5.68 41.82
C THR A 13 -17.71 5.55 41.78
N VAL A 14 -17.09 5.15 42.89
CA VAL A 14 -15.64 4.86 42.97
C VAL A 14 -15.29 3.59 42.17
N ALA A 15 -16.11 2.54 42.26
CA ALA A 15 -15.89 1.31 41.50
C ALA A 15 -16.06 1.50 39.97
N ALA A 16 -17.03 2.30 39.53
CA ALA A 16 -17.22 2.60 38.11
C ALA A 16 -16.08 3.47 37.53
N LEU A 17 -15.51 4.37 38.34
CA LEU A 17 -14.33 5.16 37.96
C LEU A 17 -13.06 4.31 37.95
N GLU A 18 -12.88 3.37 38.88
CA GLU A 18 -11.75 2.42 38.86
C GLU A 18 -11.83 1.47 37.65
N GLU A 19 -13.04 1.03 37.26
CA GLU A 19 -13.23 0.17 36.08
C GLU A 19 -12.99 0.93 34.76
N LEU A 20 -13.38 2.20 34.67
CA LEU A 20 -13.06 3.08 33.53
C LEU A 20 -11.57 3.40 33.44
N VAL A 21 -10.91 3.61 34.59
CA VAL A 21 -9.46 3.84 34.63
C VAL A 21 -8.69 2.57 34.28
N ILE A 22 -9.09 1.38 34.74
CA ILE A 22 -8.45 0.12 34.33
C ILE A 22 -8.66 -0.18 32.83
N LYS A 23 -9.83 0.19 32.29
CA LYS A 23 -10.19 -0.09 30.89
C LYS A 23 -9.51 0.84 29.87
N TYR A 24 -9.18 2.08 30.25
CA TYR A 24 -8.66 3.08 29.31
C TYR A 24 -7.30 3.70 29.69
N ALA A 25 -6.76 3.44 30.89
CA ALA A 25 -5.46 3.99 31.30
C ALA A 25 -4.19 3.41 30.63
N PRO A 26 -4.18 2.28 29.89
CA PRO A 26 -2.97 1.91 29.15
C PRO A 26 -2.68 2.81 27.93
N GLN A 27 -3.60 3.70 27.53
CA GLN A 27 -3.48 4.48 26.30
C GLN A 27 -3.13 5.98 26.51
N VAL A 28 -3.01 6.48 27.74
CA VAL A 28 -2.90 7.94 28.00
C VAL A 28 -1.89 8.33 29.10
N LEU A 29 -0.95 7.45 29.48
CA LEU A 29 0.07 7.80 30.48
C LEU A 29 1.50 7.52 29.97
N ASP A 30 1.88 8.24 28.92
CA ASP A 30 3.22 8.83 28.91
C ASP A 30 3.16 10.21 28.24
N GLY A 31 3.55 11.24 28.97
CA GLY A 31 3.49 12.63 28.52
C GLY A 31 2.21 13.36 28.95
N VAL A 32 2.26 14.02 30.11
CA VAL A 32 1.92 15.44 30.33
C VAL A 32 1.92 15.65 31.85
N ALA A 33 3.14 15.83 32.38
CA ALA A 33 3.35 16.49 33.65
C ALA A 33 3.76 17.95 33.37
N SER A 34 2.81 18.84 33.08
CA SER A 34 2.96 20.28 33.37
C SER A 34 1.62 21.03 33.34
N ARG A 35 1.27 21.50 34.54
CA ARG A 35 0.36 22.61 34.92
C ARG A 35 0.48 23.83 33.97
N THR A 36 -0.47 24.74 33.75
CA THR A 36 -1.74 25.17 34.41
C THR A 36 -2.26 26.39 33.63
N ALA A 37 -3.56 26.51 33.37
CA ALA A 37 -4.30 27.80 33.36
C ALA A 37 -5.83 27.58 33.28
N ASP A 38 -6.55 28.09 34.28
CA ASP A 38 -8.01 28.29 34.35
C ASP A 38 -8.40 29.58 33.57
N PRO A 39 -9.59 29.68 32.93
CA PRO A 39 -10.72 30.32 33.62
C PRO A 39 -12.13 29.76 33.25
N GLY A 40 -12.96 29.49 34.27
CA GLY A 40 -14.25 30.21 34.39
C GLY A 40 -15.60 29.46 34.23
N ARG A 41 -16.33 29.41 35.35
CA ARG A 41 -17.79 29.23 35.61
C ARG A 41 -18.81 29.54 34.49
N ASN A 42 -19.81 28.65 34.33
CA ASN A 42 -21.25 28.91 34.57
C ASN A 42 -22.05 27.58 34.51
N ARG A 43 -22.72 27.15 35.59
CA ARG A 43 -24.17 27.31 35.88
C ARG A 43 -25.09 26.66 34.83
N ASP A 44 -25.63 25.48 35.15
CA ASP A 44 -27.07 25.23 35.34
C ASP A 44 -27.36 23.72 35.40
N ASP A 45 -27.81 23.24 36.56
CA ASP A 45 -28.56 21.99 36.74
C ASP A 45 -29.94 22.42 37.28
N PRO A 46 -31.04 21.83 36.80
CA PRO A 46 -31.76 20.94 37.71
C PRO A 46 -32.37 19.69 37.04
N ALA A 47 -32.00 18.54 37.59
CA ALA A 47 -32.86 17.50 38.18
C ALA A 47 -34.13 17.05 37.41
N THR A 48 -34.28 15.74 37.17
CA THR A 48 -35.17 14.86 37.98
C THR A 48 -35.26 13.41 37.46
N GLY A 49 -34.76 12.47 38.29
CA GLY A 49 -35.41 11.21 38.68
C GLY A 49 -35.71 10.09 37.66
N THR A 50 -35.04 8.95 37.83
CA THR A 50 -35.67 7.64 38.15
C THR A 50 -34.59 6.58 38.53
N PRO A 51 -34.88 5.58 39.39
CA PRO A 51 -33.87 4.68 39.96
C PRO A 51 -33.46 3.55 39.01
N SER A 52 -32.17 3.19 39.04
CA SER A 52 -31.58 2.02 38.36
C SER A 52 -32.23 0.71 38.80
N PRO A 53 -32.52 -0.22 37.87
CA PRO A 53 -32.81 -1.61 38.21
C PRO A 53 -31.51 -2.39 38.46
N GLU A 54 -31.56 -3.33 39.40
CA GLU A 54 -30.58 -4.41 39.57
C GLU A 54 -30.25 -5.11 38.22
N PRO A 55 -29.05 -5.70 38.06
CA PRO A 55 -28.60 -6.27 36.80
C PRO A 55 -29.58 -7.35 36.33
N SER A 56 -30.28 -7.06 35.23
CA SER A 56 -31.26 -7.97 34.65
C SER A 56 -30.60 -9.27 34.18
N ALA A 57 -31.31 -10.39 34.36
CA ALA A 57 -30.87 -11.74 33.96
C ALA A 57 -30.40 -11.85 32.50
N SER A 58 -30.82 -10.92 31.62
CA SER A 58 -30.37 -10.83 30.23
C SER A 58 -28.92 -10.39 30.08
N ALA A 59 -28.39 -9.54 30.96
CA ALA A 59 -26.97 -9.13 30.94
C ALA A 59 -26.08 -10.29 31.41
N THR A 60 -26.47 -10.99 32.48
CA THR A 60 -25.78 -12.19 32.96
C THR A 60 -25.86 -13.33 31.93
N ALA A 61 -26.98 -13.50 31.24
CA ALA A 61 -27.13 -14.48 30.17
C ALA A 61 -26.29 -14.15 28.93
N ALA A 62 -26.14 -12.87 28.56
CA ALA A 62 -25.26 -12.44 27.47
C ALA A 62 -23.77 -12.64 27.82
N THR A 63 -23.36 -12.31 29.04
CA THR A 63 -21.99 -12.57 29.53
C THR A 63 -21.71 -14.08 29.58
N THR A 64 -22.64 -14.87 30.13
CA THR A 64 -22.52 -16.34 30.18
C THR A 64 -22.51 -16.95 28.78
N ALA A 65 -23.34 -16.46 27.86
CA ALA A 65 -23.33 -16.91 26.47
C ALA A 65 -22.02 -16.56 25.75
N SER A 66 -21.42 -15.40 26.01
CA SER A 66 -20.11 -15.03 25.44
C SER A 66 -18.96 -15.88 26.02
N VAL A 67 -19.02 -16.20 27.32
CA VAL A 67 -18.04 -17.06 27.99
C VAL A 67 -18.17 -18.51 27.52
N THR A 68 -19.41 -19.01 27.38
CA THR A 68 -19.67 -20.35 26.85
C THR A 68 -19.28 -20.47 25.38
N ALA A 69 -19.61 -19.47 24.54
CA ALA A 69 -19.20 -19.43 23.14
C ALA A 69 -17.66 -19.38 22.99
N GLY A 70 -16.96 -18.60 23.82
CA GLY A 70 -15.50 -18.58 23.85
C GLY A 70 -14.88 -19.91 24.31
N THR A 71 -15.54 -20.62 25.23
CA THR A 71 -15.08 -21.94 25.71
C THR A 71 -15.30 -23.02 24.65
N GLU A 72 -16.47 -23.05 24.02
CA GLU A 72 -16.79 -23.98 22.91
C GLU A 72 -15.90 -23.74 21.68
N GLY A 73 -15.61 -22.48 21.35
CA GLY A 73 -14.67 -22.11 20.30
C GLY A 73 -13.24 -22.57 20.59
N SER A 74 -12.79 -22.45 21.85
CA SER A 74 -11.46 -22.90 22.28
C SER A 74 -11.31 -24.43 22.26
N ASP A 75 -12.32 -25.17 22.72
CA ASP A 75 -12.30 -26.64 22.70
C ASP A 75 -12.34 -27.20 21.27
N ARG A 76 -13.10 -26.53 20.39
CA ARG A 76 -13.11 -26.85 18.95
C ARG A 76 -11.74 -26.62 18.32
N ALA A 77 -11.12 -25.45 18.57
CA ALA A 77 -9.80 -25.13 18.06
C ALA A 77 -8.73 -26.17 18.47
N ARG A 78 -8.75 -26.62 19.74
CA ARG A 78 -7.85 -27.69 20.22
C ARG A 78 -8.10 -29.02 19.50
N SER A 79 -9.36 -29.37 19.30
CA SER A 79 -9.74 -30.60 18.57
C SER A 79 -9.27 -30.55 17.11
N ASP A 80 -9.45 -29.41 16.44
CA ASP A 80 -9.05 -29.23 15.06
C ASP A 80 -7.51 -29.19 14.91
N ALA A 81 -6.78 -28.62 15.87
CA ALA A 81 -5.32 -28.70 15.94
C ALA A 81 -4.84 -30.16 16.07
N GLU A 82 -5.45 -30.95 16.96
CA GLU A 82 -5.11 -32.37 17.09
C GLU A 82 -5.45 -33.18 15.82
N LYS A 83 -6.52 -32.83 15.10
CA LYS A 83 -6.78 -33.41 13.78
C LYS A 83 -5.70 -33.02 12.77
N ALA A 84 -5.30 -31.75 12.73
CA ALA A 84 -4.29 -31.25 11.79
C ALA A 84 -2.95 -31.99 11.93
N LYS A 85 -2.51 -32.23 13.17
CA LYS A 85 -1.29 -33.00 13.47
C LYS A 85 -1.33 -34.43 12.93
N ASN A 86 -2.52 -35.01 12.78
CA ASN A 86 -2.71 -36.42 12.44
C ASN A 86 -3.36 -36.62 11.06
N ALA A 87 -3.68 -35.55 10.34
CA ALA A 87 -4.44 -35.58 9.10
C ALA A 87 -3.63 -36.22 7.97
N LYS A 88 -4.31 -37.03 7.14
CA LYS A 88 -3.75 -37.47 5.86
C LYS A 88 -3.77 -36.32 4.85
N PRO A 89 -2.98 -36.37 3.76
CA PRO A 89 -2.93 -35.31 2.76
C PRO A 89 -4.29 -34.81 2.26
N ASP A 90 -5.18 -35.72 1.88
CA ASP A 90 -6.50 -35.38 1.33
C ASP A 90 -7.44 -34.78 2.40
N GLU A 91 -7.26 -35.17 3.66
CA GLU A 91 -8.03 -34.68 4.82
C GLU A 91 -7.49 -33.32 5.30
N LEU A 92 -6.20 -33.05 5.09
CA LEU A 92 -5.51 -31.84 5.52
C LEU A 92 -6.01 -30.61 4.77
N LEU A 93 -6.19 -30.72 3.46
CA LEU A 93 -6.67 -29.60 2.63
C LEU A 93 -8.12 -29.22 2.99
N GLU A 94 -8.98 -30.22 3.21
CA GLU A 94 -10.36 -30.00 3.66
C GLU A 94 -10.41 -29.36 5.06
N LEU A 95 -9.56 -29.81 5.97
CA LEU A 95 -9.45 -29.25 7.31
C LEU A 95 -9.05 -27.78 7.29
N ILE A 96 -8.04 -27.42 6.48
CA ILE A 96 -7.53 -26.05 6.44
C ILE A 96 -8.47 -25.13 5.65
N ASN A 97 -8.84 -25.50 4.41
CA ASN A 97 -9.66 -24.65 3.55
C ASN A 97 -11.16 -24.66 3.91
N GLY A 98 -11.59 -25.56 4.78
CA GLY A 98 -12.93 -25.54 5.37
C GLY A 98 -12.88 -24.99 6.79
N LEU A 99 -12.52 -25.85 7.74
CA LEU A 99 -12.69 -25.58 9.17
C LEU A 99 -11.80 -24.44 9.68
N LEU A 100 -10.53 -24.42 9.31
CA LEU A 100 -9.64 -23.33 9.72
C LEU A 100 -10.01 -22.02 9.00
N ALA A 101 -10.34 -22.10 7.70
CA ALA A 101 -10.72 -20.93 6.90
C ALA A 101 -11.95 -20.18 7.45
N ASP A 102 -12.93 -20.91 7.98
CA ASP A 102 -14.15 -20.38 8.60
C ASP A 102 -13.87 -19.62 9.92
N HIS A 103 -12.74 -19.92 10.58
CA HIS A 103 -12.42 -19.42 11.92
C HIS A 103 -11.08 -18.66 12.00
N LYS A 104 -10.33 -18.52 10.89
CA LYS A 104 -9.00 -17.88 10.86
C LYS A 104 -8.98 -16.43 11.34
N ASP A 105 -10.13 -15.75 11.29
CA ASP A 105 -10.31 -14.35 11.69
C ASP A 105 -10.91 -14.22 13.12
N ASP A 106 -11.21 -15.34 13.80
CA ASP A 106 -11.64 -15.38 15.19
C ASP A 106 -10.41 -15.46 16.12
N GLY A 107 -10.15 -14.37 16.84
CA GLY A 107 -9.00 -14.27 17.75
C GLY A 107 -8.96 -15.31 18.87
N VAL A 108 -10.12 -15.81 19.36
CA VAL A 108 -10.14 -16.83 20.42
C VAL A 108 -9.84 -18.20 19.84
N TYR A 109 -10.45 -18.53 18.70
CA TYR A 109 -10.19 -19.78 17.99
C TYR A 109 -8.72 -19.84 17.55
N ALA A 110 -8.25 -18.80 16.85
CA ALA A 110 -6.90 -18.74 16.31
C ALA A 110 -5.82 -18.88 17.39
N ALA A 111 -5.97 -18.17 18.51
CA ALA A 111 -5.08 -18.30 19.66
C ALA A 111 -5.08 -19.73 20.24
N ALA A 112 -6.26 -20.31 20.46
CA ALA A 112 -6.37 -21.66 21.00
C ALA A 112 -5.83 -22.74 20.03
N PHE A 113 -6.00 -22.56 18.73
CA PHE A 113 -5.44 -23.44 17.70
C PHE A 113 -3.90 -23.35 17.69
N ALA A 114 -3.35 -22.14 17.66
CA ALA A 114 -1.90 -21.92 17.66
C ALA A 114 -1.22 -22.42 18.95
N ASP A 115 -1.88 -22.29 20.10
CA ASP A 115 -1.42 -22.83 21.39
C ASP A 115 -1.48 -24.36 21.43
N ALA A 116 -2.53 -24.96 20.86
CA ALA A 116 -2.68 -26.41 20.80
C ALA A 116 -1.66 -27.04 19.84
N MET A 117 -1.38 -26.41 18.71
CA MET A 117 -0.32 -26.82 17.79
C MET A 117 1.07 -26.64 18.39
N GLY A 118 1.28 -25.51 19.09
CA GLY A 118 2.58 -25.04 19.53
C GLY A 118 3.45 -24.51 18.37
N PRO A 119 4.53 -23.76 18.68
CA PRO A 119 5.42 -23.17 17.67
C PRO A 119 5.97 -24.16 16.64
N GLU A 120 6.49 -25.30 17.13
CA GLU A 120 7.03 -26.38 16.29
C GLU A 120 5.96 -26.98 15.37
N GLY A 121 4.80 -27.31 15.94
CA GLY A 121 3.69 -27.89 15.18
C GLY A 121 3.15 -26.96 14.10
N MET A 122 3.12 -25.64 14.34
CA MET A 122 2.72 -24.66 13.32
C MET A 122 3.70 -24.61 12.14
N MET A 123 5.01 -24.65 12.41
CA MET A 123 6.03 -24.69 11.35
C MET A 123 6.03 -26.01 10.58
N GLU A 124 5.86 -27.13 11.28
CA GLU A 124 5.75 -28.45 10.65
C GLU A 124 4.50 -28.54 9.76
N LEU A 125 3.37 -27.98 10.22
CA LEU A 125 2.15 -27.93 9.43
C LEU A 125 2.33 -27.10 8.15
N ALA A 126 2.97 -25.92 8.27
CA ALA A 126 3.30 -25.08 7.12
C ALA A 126 4.20 -25.80 6.11
N TYR A 127 5.23 -26.50 6.57
CA TYR A 127 6.07 -27.32 5.70
C TYR A 127 5.28 -28.46 5.06
N THR A 128 4.43 -29.16 5.81
CA THR A 128 3.63 -30.28 5.32
C THR A 128 2.67 -29.84 4.20
N ILE A 129 2.00 -28.69 4.35
CA ILE A 129 1.16 -28.10 3.29
C ILE A 129 1.96 -27.91 2.00
N ASN A 130 3.15 -27.31 2.08
CA ASN A 130 4.01 -27.11 0.92
C ASN A 130 4.49 -28.44 0.31
N GLN A 131 4.86 -29.43 1.11
CA GLN A 131 5.27 -30.74 0.58
C GLN A 131 4.12 -31.45 -0.13
N GLN A 132 2.90 -31.36 0.39
CA GLN A 132 1.73 -31.91 -0.30
C GLN A 132 1.42 -31.15 -1.59
N ARG A 133 1.54 -29.82 -1.59
CA ARG A 133 1.44 -29.01 -2.82
C ARG A 133 2.40 -29.50 -3.90
N GLN A 134 3.68 -29.64 -3.57
CA GLN A 134 4.70 -30.11 -4.52
C GLN A 134 4.39 -31.52 -5.03
N GLN A 135 4.07 -32.45 -4.13
CA GLN A 135 3.73 -33.83 -4.53
C GLN A 135 2.48 -33.89 -5.43
N GLN A 136 1.42 -33.15 -5.11
CA GLN A 136 0.18 -33.19 -5.86
C GLN A 136 0.33 -32.51 -7.23
N THR A 137 1.10 -31.43 -7.32
CA THR A 137 1.37 -30.75 -8.60
C THR A 137 2.32 -31.53 -9.51
N GLU A 138 3.31 -32.23 -8.95
CA GLU A 138 4.24 -33.09 -9.70
C GLU A 138 3.60 -34.40 -10.21
N ASN A 139 2.61 -34.93 -9.48
CA ASN A 139 1.93 -36.18 -9.85
C ASN A 139 0.81 -36.00 -10.88
N LEU A 140 0.54 -34.78 -11.34
CA LEU A 140 -0.38 -34.53 -12.44
C LEU A 140 0.21 -35.06 -13.78
N PRO A 141 -0.59 -35.66 -14.68
CA PRO A 141 -0.08 -36.27 -15.91
C PRO A 141 0.71 -35.27 -16.76
N ALA A 142 1.90 -35.64 -17.24
CA ALA A 142 2.76 -34.71 -18.01
C ALA A 142 1.99 -34.03 -19.14
N TYR A 143 2.09 -32.69 -19.19
CA TYR A 143 1.62 -31.86 -20.30
C TYR A 143 2.13 -32.44 -21.64
N ASP A 144 1.23 -32.83 -22.54
CA ASP A 144 1.59 -33.18 -23.92
C ASP A 144 1.58 -31.88 -24.75
N PRO A 145 2.74 -31.40 -25.22
CA PRO A 145 2.80 -30.20 -26.06
C PRO A 145 2.03 -30.34 -27.39
N ASN A 146 1.67 -31.57 -27.78
CA ASN A 146 0.93 -31.88 -29.01
C ASN A 146 -0.57 -32.08 -28.79
N ASP A 147 -1.04 -32.10 -27.54
CA ASP A 147 -2.45 -32.15 -27.16
C ASP A 147 -2.68 -31.18 -25.98
N PRO A 148 -2.80 -29.86 -26.25
CA PRO A 148 -2.98 -28.85 -25.21
C PRO A 148 -4.36 -29.00 -24.59
N ASP A 149 -4.47 -29.87 -23.59
CA ASP A 149 -5.70 -30.02 -22.84
C ASP A 149 -5.85 -28.84 -21.88
N ALA A 150 -6.72 -27.89 -22.23
CA ALA A 150 -7.09 -26.77 -21.36
C ALA A 150 -7.57 -27.25 -19.98
N GLU A 151 -8.06 -28.49 -19.89
CA GLU A 151 -8.46 -29.13 -18.64
C GLU A 151 -7.26 -29.43 -17.72
N TYR A 152 -6.07 -29.75 -18.26
CA TYR A 152 -4.86 -29.98 -17.46
C TYR A 152 -4.39 -28.71 -16.77
N VAL A 153 -4.25 -27.61 -17.53
CA VAL A 153 -3.84 -26.30 -16.99
C VAL A 153 -4.82 -25.84 -15.92
N THR A 154 -6.12 -25.99 -16.19
CA THR A 154 -7.19 -25.65 -15.23
C THR A 154 -7.08 -26.49 -13.95
N ARG A 155 -6.86 -27.81 -14.05
CA ARG A 155 -6.73 -28.69 -12.87
C ARG A 155 -5.46 -28.41 -12.07
N TRP A 156 -4.34 -28.14 -12.74
CA TRP A 156 -3.09 -27.76 -12.08
C TRP A 156 -3.27 -26.47 -11.30
N GLN A 157 -3.83 -25.43 -11.94
CA GLN A 157 -4.11 -24.14 -11.31
C GLN A 157 -5.04 -24.29 -10.11
N GLN A 158 -6.14 -25.02 -10.25
CA GLN A 158 -7.07 -25.27 -9.14
C GLN A 158 -6.41 -25.98 -7.95
N THR A 159 -5.54 -26.95 -8.24
CA THR A 159 -4.81 -27.69 -7.20
C THR A 159 -3.82 -26.76 -6.50
N GLU A 160 -3.04 -26.03 -7.29
CA GLU A 160 -2.05 -25.06 -6.83
C GLU A 160 -2.71 -23.97 -5.95
N ASP A 161 -3.77 -23.34 -6.44
CA ASP A 161 -4.51 -22.29 -5.74
C ASP A 161 -5.09 -22.80 -4.41
N ALA A 162 -5.61 -24.04 -4.37
CA ALA A 162 -6.14 -24.62 -3.14
C ALA A 162 -5.05 -24.79 -2.06
N TRP A 163 -3.86 -25.26 -2.44
CA TRP A 163 -2.75 -25.42 -1.48
C TRP A 163 -2.13 -24.08 -1.07
N LEU A 164 -2.03 -23.12 -1.99
CA LEU A 164 -1.60 -21.75 -1.65
C LEU A 164 -2.61 -21.08 -0.71
N SER A 165 -3.91 -21.28 -0.92
CA SER A 165 -4.97 -20.81 -0.01
C SER A 165 -4.85 -21.45 1.38
N ALA A 166 -4.50 -22.73 1.46
CA ALA A 166 -4.26 -23.40 2.73
C ALA A 166 -3.05 -22.81 3.47
N GLN A 167 -1.96 -22.55 2.74
CA GLN A 167 -0.77 -21.90 3.28
C GLN A 167 -1.07 -20.49 3.80
N ALA A 168 -1.84 -19.72 3.04
CA ALA A 168 -2.30 -18.39 3.45
C ALA A 168 -3.19 -18.47 4.69
N THR A 169 -4.15 -19.38 4.73
CA THR A 169 -5.07 -19.58 5.86
C THR A 169 -4.35 -19.88 7.17
N LEU A 170 -3.31 -20.74 7.12
CA LEU A 170 -2.49 -21.02 8.30
C LEU A 170 -1.73 -19.78 8.78
N SER A 171 -1.14 -19.02 7.85
CA SER A 171 -0.44 -17.77 8.13
C SER A 171 -1.39 -16.72 8.74
N ILE A 172 -2.60 -16.58 8.18
CA ILE A 172 -3.66 -15.68 8.69
C ILE A 172 -4.07 -16.09 10.09
N CYS A 173 -4.31 -17.37 10.34
CA CYS A 173 -4.65 -17.87 11.68
C CYS A 173 -3.59 -17.46 12.71
N LEU A 174 -2.29 -17.64 12.43
CA LEU A 174 -1.25 -17.19 13.35
C LEU A 174 -1.20 -15.67 13.49
N GLY A 175 -1.34 -14.92 12.39
CA GLY A 175 -1.42 -13.46 12.43
C GLY A 175 -2.57 -12.97 13.33
N THR A 176 -3.76 -13.56 13.18
CA THR A 176 -4.93 -13.30 14.02
C THR A 176 -4.68 -13.66 15.48
N ALA A 177 -4.06 -14.81 15.76
CA ALA A 177 -3.67 -15.21 17.12
C ALA A 177 -2.76 -14.16 17.78
N THR A 178 -1.76 -13.65 17.03
CA THR A 178 -0.83 -12.64 17.55
C THR A 178 -1.50 -11.28 17.83
N ASN A 179 -2.58 -10.96 17.13
CA ASN A 179 -3.37 -9.74 17.37
C ASN A 179 -4.53 -9.93 18.35
N SER A 180 -4.81 -11.18 18.75
CA SER A 180 -5.91 -11.52 19.65
C SER A 180 -5.68 -10.98 21.05
N SER A 181 -6.78 -10.59 21.71
CA SER A 181 -6.79 -10.28 23.14
C SER A 181 -6.67 -11.53 24.02
N ALA A 182 -6.82 -12.73 23.46
CA ALA A 182 -6.61 -14.00 24.16
C ALA A 182 -5.12 -14.23 24.50
N TRP A 183 -4.21 -13.69 23.70
CA TRP A 183 -2.78 -13.74 23.96
C TRP A 183 -2.34 -12.50 24.73
N THR A 184 -1.78 -12.71 25.92
CA THR A 184 -1.14 -11.62 26.67
C THR A 184 0.13 -11.15 25.96
N PRO A 185 0.61 -9.91 26.19
CA PRO A 185 1.89 -9.46 25.66
C PRO A 185 3.03 -10.44 25.95
N GLN A 186 3.12 -10.95 27.19
CA GLN A 186 4.13 -11.93 27.57
C GLN A 186 4.03 -13.23 26.77
N HIS A 187 2.81 -13.75 26.60
CA HIS A 187 2.62 -14.98 25.82
C HIS A 187 3.08 -14.82 24.36
N ARG A 188 2.84 -13.65 23.76
CA ARG A 188 3.32 -13.35 22.40
C ARG A 188 4.84 -13.35 22.31
N THR A 189 5.50 -12.70 23.26
CA THR A 189 6.96 -12.68 23.36
C THR A 189 7.52 -14.09 23.56
N ASP A 190 6.92 -14.88 24.46
CA ASP A 190 7.35 -16.25 24.71
C ASP A 190 7.20 -17.14 23.46
N TYR A 191 6.08 -17.00 22.72
CA TYR A 191 5.86 -17.73 21.48
C TYR A 191 6.86 -17.35 20.39
N ALA A 192 7.12 -16.06 20.18
CA ALA A 192 8.10 -15.55 19.22
C ALA A 192 9.53 -16.05 19.53
N LYS A 193 9.88 -16.06 20.82
CA LYS A 193 11.17 -16.57 21.29
C LYS A 193 11.32 -18.06 21.01
N ILE A 194 10.32 -18.89 21.29
CA ILE A 194 10.37 -20.33 21.02
C ILE A 194 10.52 -20.60 19.51
N LEU A 195 9.79 -19.86 18.65
CA LEU A 195 9.98 -19.97 17.19
C LEU A 195 11.44 -19.70 16.79
N SER A 196 12.06 -18.67 17.36
CA SER A 196 13.46 -18.32 17.07
C SER A 196 14.46 -19.34 17.60
N GLU A 197 14.22 -19.88 18.80
CA GLU A 197 15.06 -20.92 19.39
C GLU A 197 15.07 -22.21 18.54
N LEU A 198 13.93 -22.57 17.95
CA LEU A 198 13.81 -23.73 17.04
C LEU A 198 14.64 -23.56 15.76
N LEU A 199 14.85 -22.33 15.29
CA LEU A 199 15.70 -22.04 14.13
C LEU A 199 17.20 -22.14 14.46
N ALA A 200 17.56 -21.83 15.71
CA ALA A 200 18.94 -21.87 16.19
C ALA A 200 19.39 -23.29 16.61
N ASP A 201 18.45 -24.18 16.92
CA ASP A 201 18.72 -25.54 17.35
C ASP A 201 19.02 -26.47 16.17
N GLU A 202 20.30 -26.73 15.91
CA GLU A 202 20.73 -27.67 14.87
C GLU A 202 20.32 -29.13 15.15
N SER A 203 19.79 -29.49 16.32
CA SER A 203 19.26 -30.85 16.53
C SER A 203 17.87 -31.04 15.93
N GLN A 204 17.19 -29.95 15.59
CA GLN A 204 15.87 -29.98 14.98
C GLN A 204 15.87 -30.58 13.58
N SER A 205 14.66 -30.96 13.14
CA SER A 205 14.42 -31.36 11.76
C SER A 205 14.96 -30.30 10.80
N TYR A 206 15.69 -30.76 9.77
CA TYR A 206 16.39 -29.86 8.85
C TYR A 206 15.45 -28.86 8.15
N TYR A 207 14.17 -29.19 7.97
CA TYR A 207 13.17 -28.37 7.28
C TYR A 207 12.55 -27.25 8.14
N MET A 208 12.90 -27.11 9.41
CA MET A 208 12.30 -26.09 10.28
C MET A 208 12.41 -24.65 9.74
N PRO A 209 13.56 -24.20 9.17
CA PRO A 209 13.66 -22.87 8.58
C PRO A 209 12.71 -22.65 7.40
N LEU A 210 12.48 -23.71 6.60
CA LEU A 210 11.54 -23.67 5.48
C LEU A 210 10.09 -23.55 5.99
N GLY A 211 9.71 -24.37 6.98
CA GLY A 211 8.40 -24.31 7.62
C GLY A 211 8.11 -22.94 8.26
N PHE A 212 9.12 -22.35 8.92
CA PHE A 212 9.06 -21.00 9.47
C PHE A 212 8.77 -19.94 8.41
N ASN A 213 9.54 -19.94 7.31
CA ASN A 213 9.35 -18.98 6.24
C ASN A 213 7.99 -19.14 5.54
N LEU A 214 7.55 -20.37 5.31
CA LEU A 214 6.23 -20.68 4.76
C LEU A 214 5.09 -20.20 5.67
N LEU A 215 5.25 -20.34 6.99
CA LEU A 215 4.28 -19.90 7.99
C LEU A 215 4.13 -18.36 8.00
N LEU A 216 5.23 -17.63 7.96
CA LEU A 216 5.21 -16.16 7.99
C LEU A 216 4.80 -15.55 6.64
N ARG A 217 5.31 -16.08 5.53
CA ARG A 217 5.01 -15.55 4.19
C ARG A 217 3.58 -15.88 3.77
N GLY A 218 3.03 -17.02 4.18
CA GLY A 218 1.83 -17.59 3.59
C GLY A 218 2.08 -18.03 2.14
N ALA A 219 1.24 -17.58 1.23
CA ALA A 219 1.27 -17.96 -0.17
C ALA A 219 2.27 -17.17 -1.03
N ASN A 220 2.54 -15.90 -0.71
CA ASN A 220 3.44 -15.05 -1.50
C ASN A 220 4.30 -14.11 -0.64
N ARG A 221 5.15 -13.33 -1.31
CA ARG A 221 6.04 -12.31 -0.70
C ARG A 221 5.67 -10.88 -1.06
N SER A 222 4.44 -10.65 -1.49
CA SER A 222 3.99 -9.31 -1.87
C SER A 222 3.58 -8.48 -0.65
N ALA A 223 3.91 -7.19 -0.66
CA ALA A 223 3.42 -6.20 0.30
C ALA A 223 1.91 -5.93 0.18
N THR A 224 1.30 -6.18 -0.99
CA THR A 224 -0.13 -5.97 -1.27
C THR A 224 -1.02 -7.03 -0.64
N ASN A 225 -0.46 -8.18 -0.24
CA ASN A 225 -1.17 -9.25 0.49
C ASN A 225 -2.40 -9.85 -0.21
N ILE A 226 -2.33 -10.10 -1.53
CA ILE A 226 -3.44 -10.64 -2.33
C ILE A 226 -3.11 -12.02 -2.93
N LEU A 227 -4.07 -12.95 -2.91
CA LEU A 227 -4.03 -14.28 -3.55
C LEU A 227 -4.93 -14.34 -4.82
N SER A 228 -4.61 -15.25 -5.74
CA SER A 228 -5.29 -15.54 -7.03
C SER A 228 -6.76 -16.04 -6.90
N HIS A 229 -7.40 -16.26 -8.07
CA HIS A 229 -8.83 -16.24 -8.38
C HIS A 229 -9.82 -16.99 -7.47
N GLY A 230 -10.74 -16.21 -6.89
CA GLY A 230 -12.00 -16.64 -6.31
C GLY A 230 -12.71 -15.42 -5.71
N GLU A 231 -14.03 -15.32 -5.83
CA GLU A 231 -14.78 -14.33 -5.04
C GLU A 231 -15.21 -14.96 -3.69
N PRO A 232 -14.98 -14.26 -2.56
CA PRO A 232 -14.19 -13.03 -2.40
C PRO A 232 -12.67 -13.31 -2.48
N MET A 233 -11.91 -12.32 -2.98
CA MET A 233 -10.46 -12.43 -3.08
C MET A 233 -9.83 -12.66 -1.70
N ALA A 234 -8.89 -13.61 -1.62
CA ALA A 234 -8.27 -14.02 -0.38
C ALA A 234 -6.96 -13.27 -0.09
N SER A 235 -6.65 -13.12 1.20
CA SER A 235 -5.36 -12.60 1.67
C SER A 235 -4.25 -13.62 1.42
N ALA A 236 -3.08 -13.18 0.98
CA ALA A 236 -1.95 -14.07 0.70
C ALA A 236 -1.23 -14.58 1.96
N GLY A 237 -1.39 -13.90 3.10
CA GLY A 237 -0.95 -14.40 4.39
C GLY A 237 -1.39 -13.50 5.54
N GLY A 238 -0.87 -13.76 6.73
CA GLY A 238 -1.28 -13.07 7.94
C GLY A 238 -0.70 -11.67 8.07
N VAL A 239 -1.46 -10.80 8.74
CA VAL A 239 -0.97 -9.54 9.31
C VAL A 239 -0.66 -9.83 10.77
N PHE A 240 0.62 -9.83 11.12
CA PHE A 240 1.09 -10.19 12.46
C PHE A 240 1.08 -8.99 13.39
N ASN A 241 1.15 -9.22 14.70
CA ASN A 241 1.31 -8.13 15.66
C ASN A 241 2.73 -7.52 15.58
N LYS A 242 2.82 -6.19 15.59
CA LYS A 242 4.10 -5.47 15.56
C LYS A 242 5.12 -5.98 16.60
N TYR A 243 4.72 -6.09 17.87
CA TYR A 243 5.65 -6.48 18.94
C TYR A 243 6.09 -7.94 18.80
N PHE A 244 5.19 -8.82 18.33
CA PHE A 244 5.55 -10.20 18.00
C PHE A 244 6.65 -10.26 16.93
N LEU A 245 6.55 -9.46 15.86
CA LEU A 245 7.59 -9.40 14.82
C LEU A 245 8.90 -8.79 15.33
N GLN A 246 8.83 -7.79 16.22
CA GLN A 246 10.01 -7.18 16.84
C GLN A 246 10.75 -8.16 17.75
N ASP A 247 10.03 -8.93 18.57
CA ASP A 247 10.61 -9.97 19.42
C ASP A 247 11.25 -11.08 18.56
N LEU A 248 10.55 -11.48 17.49
CA LEU A 248 11.01 -12.51 16.57
C LEU A 248 12.28 -12.11 15.83
N VAL A 249 12.33 -10.90 15.26
CA VAL A 249 13.52 -10.42 14.54
C VAL A 249 14.70 -10.18 15.47
N SER A 250 14.46 -9.70 16.69
CA SER A 250 15.51 -9.49 17.68
C SER A 250 16.17 -10.80 18.07
N ALA A 251 15.37 -11.84 18.32
CA ALA A 251 15.86 -13.16 18.65
C ALA A 251 16.59 -13.83 17.47
N ALA A 252 16.02 -13.77 16.25
CA ALA A 252 16.67 -14.30 15.05
C ALA A 252 18.02 -13.60 14.77
N THR A 253 18.07 -12.27 14.86
CA THR A 253 19.29 -11.48 14.63
C THR A 253 20.35 -11.80 15.69
N ALA A 254 19.96 -11.91 16.96
CA ALA A 254 20.88 -12.28 18.03
C ALA A 254 21.52 -13.66 17.77
N HIS A 255 20.76 -14.63 17.29
CA HIS A 255 21.29 -15.96 16.95
C HIS A 255 22.28 -15.91 15.78
N GLU A 256 21.99 -15.16 14.72
CA GLU A 256 22.90 -15.04 13.58
C GLU A 256 24.18 -14.26 13.91
N GLN A 257 24.09 -13.20 14.72
CA GLN A 257 25.22 -12.32 15.00
C GLN A 257 26.15 -12.81 16.12
N THR A 258 25.72 -13.75 16.96
CA THR A 258 26.53 -14.26 18.09
C THR A 258 27.27 -15.57 17.80
N GLY A 259 27.00 -16.21 16.66
CA GLY A 259 27.61 -17.50 16.29
C GLY A 259 28.97 -17.35 15.61
N ASP A 260 29.96 -18.14 16.05
CA ASP A 260 31.18 -18.37 15.28
C ASP A 260 30.89 -19.41 14.16
N GLY A 261 30.70 -18.97 12.91
CA GLY A 261 30.52 -19.86 11.76
C GLY A 261 29.33 -19.52 10.86
N LEU A 262 28.82 -20.53 10.14
CA LEU A 262 27.59 -20.38 9.34
C LEU A 262 26.38 -20.30 10.29
N PRO A 263 25.36 -19.48 9.97
CA PRO A 263 24.09 -19.50 10.68
C PRO A 263 23.48 -20.91 10.73
N ALA A 264 22.79 -21.24 11.83
CA ALA A 264 22.22 -22.58 12.05
C ALA A 264 21.31 -23.04 10.91
N TRP A 265 20.48 -22.15 10.35
CA TRP A 265 19.62 -22.46 9.19
C TRP A 265 20.43 -22.86 7.95
N GLN A 266 21.60 -22.25 7.75
CA GLN A 266 22.48 -22.55 6.64
C GLN A 266 23.19 -23.90 6.85
N SER A 267 23.62 -24.18 8.08
CA SER A 267 24.10 -25.52 8.48
C SER A 267 23.02 -26.59 8.26
N GLN A 268 21.77 -26.31 8.63
CA GLN A 268 20.64 -27.22 8.42
C GLN A 268 20.36 -27.48 6.94
N ARG A 269 20.37 -26.43 6.11
CA ARG A 269 20.25 -26.55 4.64
C ARG A 269 21.32 -27.47 4.06
N MET A 270 22.55 -27.42 4.57
CA MET A 270 23.65 -28.27 4.10
C MET A 270 23.55 -29.74 4.52
N LYS A 271 22.63 -30.11 5.43
CA LYS A 271 22.44 -31.52 5.82
C LYS A 271 21.78 -32.36 4.74
N THR A 272 21.08 -31.72 3.80
CA THR A 272 20.52 -32.40 2.63
C THR A 272 21.45 -32.22 1.41
N PRO A 273 21.79 -33.29 0.69
CA PRO A 273 22.65 -33.20 -0.50
C PRO A 273 21.98 -32.47 -1.68
N SER A 274 20.65 -32.35 -1.66
CA SER A 274 19.85 -31.60 -2.62
C SER A 274 18.82 -30.75 -1.86
N PRO A 275 19.21 -29.56 -1.37
CA PRO A 275 18.29 -28.68 -0.66
C PRO A 275 17.12 -28.25 -1.54
N GLU A 276 15.91 -28.35 -1.00
CA GLU A 276 14.68 -27.89 -1.64
C GLU A 276 14.70 -26.36 -1.76
N GLY A 277 14.24 -25.80 -2.88
CA GLY A 277 14.08 -24.35 -3.03
C GLY A 277 15.37 -23.52 -3.07
N ALA A 278 15.18 -22.21 -3.10
CA ALA A 278 16.26 -21.23 -3.14
C ALA A 278 16.93 -21.06 -1.76
N VAL A 279 18.04 -20.33 -1.64
CA VAL A 279 18.66 -20.06 -0.33
C VAL A 279 17.71 -19.25 0.55
N GLY A 280 16.99 -18.29 -0.03
CA GLY A 280 16.01 -17.46 0.66
C GLY A 280 14.78 -18.18 1.17
N ASP A 281 14.49 -19.38 0.69
CA ASP A 281 13.44 -20.22 1.28
C ASP A 281 13.86 -20.76 2.66
N TRP A 282 15.16 -20.77 2.97
CA TRP A 282 15.71 -21.25 4.25
C TRP A 282 16.15 -20.13 5.19
N ASP A 283 16.50 -18.97 4.64
CA ASP A 283 16.90 -17.80 5.42
C ASP A 283 15.69 -17.27 6.21
N PRO A 284 15.65 -17.36 7.55
CA PRO A 284 14.51 -16.91 8.35
C PRO A 284 14.16 -15.43 8.15
N MET A 285 15.14 -14.62 7.74
CA MET A 285 14.90 -13.21 7.47
C MET A 285 13.94 -13.01 6.31
N ALA A 286 13.86 -13.94 5.34
CA ALA A 286 12.91 -13.82 4.24
C ALA A 286 11.45 -13.91 4.72
N GLY A 287 11.14 -14.80 5.66
CA GLY A 287 9.81 -14.91 6.27
C GLY A 287 9.47 -13.67 7.10
N ILE A 288 10.42 -13.23 7.94
CA ILE A 288 10.25 -12.06 8.82
C ILE A 288 10.03 -10.78 8.02
N LEU A 289 10.88 -10.50 7.03
CA LEU A 289 10.77 -9.29 6.19
C LEU A 289 9.46 -9.30 5.37
N THR A 290 9.03 -10.46 4.86
CA THR A 290 7.74 -10.57 4.18
C THR A 290 6.58 -10.21 5.12
N ALA A 291 6.58 -10.75 6.35
CA ALA A 291 5.56 -10.44 7.34
C ALA A 291 5.59 -8.96 7.77
N MET A 292 6.78 -8.37 7.89
CA MET A 292 6.96 -6.94 8.12
C MET A 292 6.45 -6.08 6.96
N GLY A 293 6.57 -6.53 5.71
CA GLY A 293 5.95 -5.85 4.56
C GLY A 293 4.45 -5.65 4.74
N ARG A 294 3.76 -6.56 5.43
CA ARG A 294 2.34 -6.48 5.78
C ARG A 294 2.07 -5.79 7.13
N GLN A 295 3.11 -5.30 7.79
CA GLN A 295 3.08 -4.54 9.04
C GLN A 295 4.02 -3.32 8.98
N PRO A 296 3.56 -2.19 8.38
CA PRO A 296 4.36 -0.98 8.16
C PRO A 296 5.14 -0.49 9.39
N ASP A 297 4.51 -0.48 10.57
CA ASP A 297 5.16 -0.04 11.80
C ASP A 297 6.31 -0.97 12.22
N ALA A 298 6.16 -2.28 12.02
CA ALA A 298 7.21 -3.25 12.35
C ALA A 298 8.37 -3.15 11.36
N ALA A 299 8.05 -2.97 10.06
CA ALA A 299 9.05 -2.74 9.02
C ALA A 299 9.87 -1.48 9.29
N LEU A 300 9.23 -0.34 9.59
CA LEU A 300 9.92 0.92 9.83
C LEU A 300 10.79 0.86 11.09
N ASP A 301 10.28 0.27 12.18
CA ASP A 301 11.04 0.13 13.42
C ASP A 301 12.22 -0.83 13.32
N PHE A 302 12.15 -1.80 12.41
CA PHE A 302 13.28 -2.70 12.17
C PHE A 302 14.31 -2.11 11.20
N LEU A 303 13.85 -1.56 10.07
CA LEU A 303 14.73 -1.10 8.99
C LEU A 303 15.38 0.26 9.28
N ALA A 304 14.69 1.13 9.99
CA ALA A 304 15.15 2.48 10.31
C ALA A 304 14.80 2.86 11.76
N PRO A 305 15.31 2.15 12.78
CA PRO A 305 15.09 2.52 14.18
C PRO A 305 15.68 3.91 14.48
N PRO A 306 15.07 4.71 15.37
CA PRO A 306 15.66 5.97 15.79
C PRO A 306 16.81 5.71 16.77
N VAL A 307 17.84 6.57 16.75
CA VAL A 307 18.93 6.54 17.75
C VAL A 307 18.42 6.96 19.15
N ASP A 308 17.47 7.90 19.21
CA ASP A 308 16.78 8.32 20.44
C ASP A 308 15.27 8.26 20.23
N ASP A 309 14.58 7.40 20.98
CA ASP A 309 13.12 7.24 20.94
C ASP A 309 12.35 8.52 21.33
N ARG A 310 13.04 9.53 21.90
CA ARG A 310 12.46 10.83 22.28
C ARG A 310 12.69 11.91 21.23
N ALA A 311 13.29 11.58 20.08
CA ALA A 311 13.53 12.53 19.01
C ALA A 311 12.22 13.08 18.42
N THR A 312 12.30 14.28 17.85
CA THR A 312 11.22 14.86 17.03
C THR A 312 11.58 14.77 15.55
N GLU A 313 10.63 15.11 14.68
CA GLU A 313 10.83 15.27 13.23
C GLU A 313 12.08 16.12 12.89
N GLN A 314 12.43 17.14 13.69
CA GLN A 314 13.60 17.98 13.46
C GLN A 314 14.93 17.42 13.99
N THR A 315 14.90 16.40 14.86
CA THR A 315 16.09 15.93 15.57
C THR A 315 16.36 14.44 15.40
N VAL A 316 15.49 13.72 14.68
CA VAL A 316 15.63 12.28 14.53
C VAL A 316 16.87 11.95 13.72
N GLU A 317 17.69 11.07 14.30
CA GLU A 317 18.79 10.39 13.64
C GLU A 317 18.42 8.91 13.55
N VAL A 318 18.67 8.30 12.39
CA VAL A 318 18.36 6.89 12.15
C VAL A 318 19.58 6.02 12.44
N ASP A 319 19.39 4.95 13.21
CA ASP A 319 20.39 3.90 13.37
C ASP A 319 20.38 2.99 12.14
N GLY A 320 21.33 3.23 11.23
CA GLY A 320 21.48 2.47 9.99
C GLY A 320 22.17 1.11 10.13
N THR A 321 22.52 0.64 11.34
CA THR A 321 23.26 -0.62 11.52
C THR A 321 22.51 -1.84 10.98
N THR A 322 21.19 -1.91 11.19
CA THR A 322 20.34 -2.97 10.62
C THR A 322 20.38 -2.94 9.09
N TRP A 323 20.26 -1.76 8.49
CA TRP A 323 20.30 -1.60 7.05
C TRP A 323 21.64 -2.02 6.45
N GLU A 324 22.76 -1.60 7.03
CA GLU A 324 24.10 -2.02 6.59
C GLU A 324 24.29 -3.54 6.67
N TRP A 325 23.77 -4.17 7.73
CA TRP A 325 23.78 -5.62 7.85
C TRP A 325 22.96 -6.30 6.76
N LEU A 326 21.73 -5.84 6.50
CA LEU A 326 20.86 -6.40 5.45
C LEU A 326 21.46 -6.21 4.05
N LYS A 327 22.04 -5.04 3.74
CA LYS A 327 22.74 -4.81 2.46
C LYS A 327 23.90 -5.79 2.24
N GLY A 328 24.61 -6.14 3.31
CA GLY A 328 25.76 -7.05 3.25
C GLY A 328 25.39 -8.53 3.04
N ARG A 329 24.11 -8.90 3.08
CA ARG A 329 23.67 -10.29 2.89
C ARG A 329 23.71 -10.69 1.42
N ASP A 330 24.06 -11.95 1.17
CA ASP A 330 24.01 -12.55 -0.17
C ASP A 330 22.56 -12.95 -0.49
N TRP A 331 21.83 -12.02 -1.08
CA TRP A 331 20.43 -12.20 -1.44
C TRP A 331 20.28 -12.95 -2.76
N ASP A 332 19.44 -13.98 -2.77
CA ASP A 332 18.82 -14.48 -4.01
C ASP A 332 17.50 -13.75 -4.29
N SER A 333 16.84 -14.09 -5.40
CA SER A 333 15.58 -13.45 -5.79
C SER A 333 14.49 -13.58 -4.72
N THR A 334 14.42 -14.73 -4.05
CA THR A 334 13.43 -15.05 -3.03
C THR A 334 13.58 -14.17 -1.79
N SER A 335 14.79 -14.00 -1.29
CA SER A 335 15.01 -13.08 -0.17
C SER A 335 14.95 -11.61 -0.58
N PHE A 336 15.25 -11.29 -1.84
CA PHE A 336 15.11 -9.93 -2.36
C PHE A 336 13.64 -9.50 -2.46
N GLU A 337 12.73 -10.40 -2.86
CA GLU A 337 11.28 -10.16 -2.73
C GLU A 337 10.87 -9.80 -1.30
N ALA A 338 11.41 -10.53 -0.31
CA ALA A 338 11.09 -10.27 1.09
C ALA A 338 11.63 -8.90 1.57
N LEU A 339 12.87 -8.56 1.20
CA LEU A 339 13.46 -7.26 1.54
C LEU A 339 12.68 -6.11 0.91
N THR A 340 12.37 -6.20 -0.38
CA THR A 340 11.56 -5.19 -1.07
C THR A 340 10.16 -5.07 -0.47
N ALA A 341 9.55 -6.19 -0.01
CA ALA A 341 8.27 -6.16 0.68
C ALA A 341 8.34 -5.37 2.00
N ALA A 342 9.38 -5.58 2.80
CA ALA A 342 9.57 -4.83 4.05
C ALA A 342 9.81 -3.33 3.79
N ILE A 343 10.58 -2.98 2.75
CA ILE A 343 10.80 -1.57 2.38
C ILE A 343 9.50 -0.93 1.90
N ALA A 344 8.73 -1.61 1.04
CA ALA A 344 7.38 -1.18 0.67
C ALA A 344 6.47 -1.03 1.90
N GLY A 345 6.60 -1.97 2.85
CA GLY A 345 6.21 -1.90 4.26
C GLY A 345 6.38 -0.52 4.87
N ALA A 346 7.65 -0.15 5.09
CA ALA A 346 8.06 1.07 5.75
C ALA A 346 7.70 2.34 4.95
N SER A 347 7.69 2.27 3.61
CA SER A 347 7.38 3.40 2.72
C SER A 347 5.96 3.95 2.91
N GLU A 348 5.04 3.16 3.48
CA GLU A 348 3.69 3.65 3.80
C GLU A 348 3.68 4.80 4.82
N HIS A 349 4.79 4.98 5.55
CA HIS A 349 4.98 6.11 6.46
C HIS A 349 5.56 7.36 5.80
N ARG A 350 5.77 7.38 4.47
CA ARG A 350 6.04 8.60 3.68
C ARG A 350 4.79 9.46 3.67
N GLN A 351 4.48 10.12 4.78
CA GLN A 351 3.28 10.91 5.01
C GLN A 351 3.66 12.08 5.91
N LEU A 352 3.30 13.29 5.52
CA LEU A 352 3.49 14.47 6.36
C LEU A 352 2.75 14.27 7.69
N THR A 353 3.49 13.94 8.74
CA THR A 353 2.95 13.58 10.05
C THR A 353 3.74 14.28 11.14
N THR A 354 3.12 14.47 12.30
CA THR A 354 3.86 14.93 13.48
C THR A 354 4.57 13.74 14.13
N GLY A 355 5.87 13.86 14.39
CA GLY A 355 6.72 12.78 14.92
C GLY A 355 7.73 12.25 13.91
N THR A 356 8.44 11.18 14.23
CA THR A 356 9.67 10.79 13.50
C THR A 356 9.47 9.83 12.33
N LYS A 357 8.24 9.36 12.10
CA LYS A 357 8.01 8.24 11.18
C LYS A 357 8.29 8.63 9.73
N ASP A 358 7.94 9.85 9.35
CA ASP A 358 8.12 10.33 7.98
C ASP A 358 9.59 10.48 7.61
N GLU A 359 10.41 11.09 8.48
CA GLU A 359 11.85 11.26 8.24
C GLU A 359 12.56 9.91 8.20
N ARG A 360 12.16 8.97 9.08
CA ARG A 360 12.69 7.61 9.09
C ARG A 360 12.30 6.86 7.81
N ALA A 361 11.07 7.07 7.33
CA ALA A 361 10.59 6.49 6.08
C ALA A 361 11.33 7.08 4.87
N ALA A 362 11.54 8.40 4.84
CA ALA A 362 12.34 9.08 3.83
C ALA A 362 13.76 8.52 3.79
N TRP A 363 14.39 8.38 4.95
CA TRP A 363 15.74 7.80 5.06
C TRP A 363 15.80 6.38 4.49
N ILE A 364 14.88 5.48 4.88
CA ILE A 364 14.95 4.09 4.39
C ILE A 364 14.57 3.97 2.91
N THR A 365 13.64 4.78 2.38
CA THR A 365 13.32 4.73 0.95
C THR A 365 14.47 5.26 0.10
N GLU A 366 15.18 6.31 0.55
CA GLU A 366 16.42 6.78 -0.09
C GLU A 366 17.46 5.68 -0.15
N GLN A 367 17.78 5.11 1.01
CA GLN A 367 18.75 4.04 1.14
C GLN A 367 18.42 2.84 0.25
N ALA A 368 17.15 2.43 0.25
CA ALA A 368 16.67 1.33 -0.57
C ALA A 368 16.79 1.61 -2.06
N VAL A 369 16.39 2.79 -2.53
CA VAL A 369 16.45 3.14 -3.96
C VAL A 369 17.90 3.12 -4.45
N VAL A 370 18.83 3.68 -3.68
CA VAL A 370 20.26 3.68 -4.01
C VAL A 370 20.81 2.25 -4.10
N ASP A 371 20.46 1.36 -3.15
CA ASP A 371 20.90 -0.03 -3.17
C ASP A 371 20.27 -0.83 -4.33
N MET A 372 18.94 -0.74 -4.50
CA MET A 372 18.20 -1.48 -5.51
C MET A 372 18.63 -1.14 -6.94
N ALA A 373 18.92 0.13 -7.22
CA ALA A 373 19.40 0.58 -8.53
C ALA A 373 20.74 -0.06 -8.96
N GLY A 374 21.53 -0.56 -8.01
CA GLY A 374 22.80 -1.24 -8.25
C GLY A 374 22.72 -2.77 -8.33
N ARG A 375 21.53 -3.36 -8.10
CA ARG A 375 21.36 -4.81 -8.07
C ARG A 375 21.28 -5.42 -9.47
N LYS A 376 21.68 -6.69 -9.57
CA LYS A 376 21.75 -7.43 -10.83
C LYS A 376 20.35 -7.83 -11.31
N ASP A 377 20.14 -7.77 -12.62
CA ASP A 377 18.89 -8.15 -13.30
C ASP A 377 18.35 -9.53 -12.88
N GLY A 378 19.25 -10.50 -12.65
CA GLY A 378 18.87 -11.87 -12.26
C GLY A 378 18.24 -12.01 -10.87
N LEU A 379 18.20 -10.96 -10.05
CA LEU A 379 17.50 -10.93 -8.77
C LEU A 379 16.03 -10.53 -8.89
N TRP A 380 15.67 -9.79 -9.94
CA TRP A 380 14.36 -9.15 -10.05
C TRP A 380 13.27 -10.12 -10.54
N THR A 381 12.24 -10.24 -9.72
CA THR A 381 10.96 -10.91 -10.03
C THR A 381 9.83 -9.89 -10.13
N ASP A 382 8.69 -10.30 -10.67
CA ASP A 382 7.48 -9.47 -10.74
C ASP A 382 7.08 -8.98 -9.35
N THR A 383 7.10 -9.85 -8.32
CA THR A 383 6.84 -9.46 -6.93
C THR A 383 7.80 -8.37 -6.43
N SER A 384 9.11 -8.51 -6.67
CA SER A 384 10.07 -7.50 -6.24
C SER A 384 9.93 -6.17 -6.98
N ARG A 385 9.55 -6.19 -8.27
CA ARG A 385 9.22 -4.99 -9.05
C ARG A 385 7.97 -4.31 -8.52
N GLN A 386 6.91 -5.06 -8.24
CA GLN A 386 5.68 -4.53 -7.64
C GLN A 386 5.93 -3.91 -6.27
N ASN A 387 6.76 -4.53 -5.44
CA ASN A 387 7.16 -3.94 -4.15
C ASN A 387 8.00 -2.67 -4.35
N ALA A 388 8.96 -2.65 -5.28
CA ALA A 388 9.75 -1.45 -5.60
C ALA A 388 8.90 -0.32 -6.18
N ALA A 389 7.85 -0.64 -6.94
CA ALA A 389 6.90 0.33 -7.46
C ALA A 389 6.15 1.06 -6.33
N VAL A 390 5.76 0.35 -5.26
CA VAL A 390 5.17 0.97 -4.07
C VAL A 390 6.13 1.97 -3.43
N VAL A 391 7.43 1.64 -3.36
CA VAL A 391 8.46 2.54 -2.80
C VAL A 391 8.63 3.79 -3.66
N LEU A 392 8.74 3.63 -4.99
CA LEU A 392 8.85 4.74 -5.94
C LEU A 392 7.60 5.63 -5.94
N ALA A 393 6.41 5.03 -5.91
CA ALA A 393 5.14 5.75 -5.87
C ALA A 393 4.96 6.55 -4.55
N ASN A 394 5.37 6.00 -3.41
CA ASN A 394 5.42 6.73 -2.13
C ASN A 394 6.57 7.76 -2.06
N SER A 395 7.47 7.78 -3.05
CA SER A 395 8.59 8.72 -3.19
C SER A 395 8.47 9.54 -4.49
N MET A 396 7.24 9.82 -4.93
CA MET A 396 6.97 10.50 -6.21
C MET A 396 7.57 11.91 -6.28
N GLN A 397 7.74 12.57 -5.13
CA GLN A 397 8.49 13.81 -5.05
C GLN A 397 9.92 13.65 -5.59
N GLU A 398 10.64 12.61 -5.18
CA GLU A 398 12.01 12.39 -5.64
C GLU A 398 12.08 11.91 -7.10
N VAL A 399 11.02 11.25 -7.59
CA VAL A 399 10.86 10.95 -9.03
C VAL A 399 10.65 12.23 -9.85
N ASP A 400 9.78 13.14 -9.39
CA ASP A 400 9.55 14.45 -10.01
C ASP A 400 10.83 15.32 -10.00
N GLU A 401 11.59 15.29 -8.91
CA GLU A 401 12.88 15.98 -8.80
C GLU A 401 13.93 15.45 -9.78
N SER A 402 13.94 14.13 -10.00
CA SER A 402 14.80 13.48 -11.00
C SER A 402 14.38 13.87 -12.42
N ALA A 403 13.08 13.81 -12.74
CA ALA A 403 12.54 14.17 -14.04
C ALA A 403 12.75 15.65 -14.41
N ASN A 404 12.71 16.53 -13.40
CA ASN A 404 12.84 17.97 -13.59
C ASN A 404 14.27 18.49 -13.43
N GLU A 405 15.25 17.63 -13.14
CA GLU A 405 16.64 18.02 -12.87
C GLU A 405 16.76 19.08 -11.75
N THR A 406 15.89 18.99 -10.74
CA THR A 406 15.80 19.97 -9.66
C THR A 406 15.61 19.32 -8.32
N GLU A 407 16.30 19.83 -7.31
CA GLU A 407 16.08 19.46 -5.91
C GLU A 407 15.02 20.38 -5.30
N ASN A 408 13.76 19.94 -5.33
CA ASN A 408 12.59 20.73 -4.92
C ASN A 408 12.25 20.56 -3.43
N SER A 409 12.58 19.42 -2.83
CA SER A 409 12.50 19.10 -1.40
C SER A 409 13.16 20.13 -0.50
N ARG A 410 14.15 20.85 -1.03
CA ARG A 410 14.88 21.92 -0.32
C ARG A 410 14.37 23.33 -0.61
N LYS A 411 13.37 23.50 -1.48
CA LYS A 411 12.79 24.82 -1.82
C LYS A 411 11.50 25.04 -1.06
N ASP A 412 11.45 26.12 -0.27
CA ASP A 412 10.25 26.58 0.44
C ASP A 412 9.18 27.07 -0.56
N SER A 413 8.33 26.17 -1.04
CA SER A 413 7.03 26.50 -1.62
C SER A 413 5.92 25.92 -0.74
N ALA A 414 4.72 26.50 -0.80
CA ALA A 414 3.58 25.98 -0.03
C ALA A 414 3.28 24.51 -0.38
N PHE A 415 3.32 24.18 -1.67
CA PHE A 415 3.22 22.80 -2.16
C PHE A 415 4.27 21.89 -1.53
N ASN A 416 5.57 22.22 -1.65
CA ASN A 416 6.64 21.36 -1.13
C ASN A 416 6.56 21.20 0.40
N GLY A 417 6.16 22.25 1.12
CA GLY A 417 5.93 22.19 2.56
C GLY A 417 4.71 21.35 2.97
N SER A 418 3.86 20.95 2.01
CA SER A 418 2.74 20.01 2.21
C SER A 418 3.10 18.55 1.89
N LEU A 419 4.30 18.30 1.35
CA LEU A 419 4.77 16.96 1.03
C LEU A 419 5.47 16.31 2.25
N PRO A 420 5.52 14.97 2.32
CA PRO A 420 6.42 14.20 3.16
C PRO A 420 7.88 14.70 3.14
N ALA A 421 8.64 14.34 4.17
CA ALA A 421 10.05 14.67 4.31
C ALA A 421 10.85 14.31 3.04
N GLY A 422 11.66 15.21 2.49
CA GLY A 422 12.49 14.86 1.33
C GLY A 422 13.63 13.90 1.69
N TRP A 423 14.17 13.20 0.70
CA TRP A 423 15.47 12.51 0.84
C TRP A 423 16.60 13.48 1.20
N GLU A 424 17.63 12.98 1.90
CA GLU A 424 18.80 13.79 2.23
C GLU A 424 19.65 14.05 0.98
N GLY A 425 19.84 13.04 0.13
CA GLY A 425 20.63 13.12 -1.10
C GLY A 425 19.79 13.25 -2.38
N TYR A 426 20.42 13.79 -3.43
CA TYR A 426 19.87 13.85 -4.79
C TYR A 426 20.43 12.69 -5.63
N HIS A 427 19.57 11.75 -6.03
CA HIS A 427 19.95 10.46 -6.66
C HIS A 427 19.26 10.20 -8.02
N PRO A 428 19.36 11.10 -9.01
CA PRO A 428 18.63 10.98 -10.27
C PRO A 428 19.03 9.75 -11.09
N ASP A 429 20.31 9.35 -11.06
CA ASP A 429 20.80 8.19 -11.81
C ASP A 429 20.26 6.87 -11.23
N GLU A 430 20.18 6.78 -9.91
CA GLU A 430 19.63 5.62 -9.20
C GLU A 430 18.11 5.52 -9.41
N VAL A 431 17.38 6.63 -9.27
CA VAL A 431 15.93 6.69 -9.55
C VAL A 431 15.65 6.23 -10.98
N LYS A 432 16.40 6.73 -11.96
CA LYS A 432 16.25 6.34 -13.37
C LYS A 432 16.43 4.84 -13.58
N LYS A 433 17.56 4.28 -13.12
CA LYS A 433 17.87 2.86 -13.29
C LYS A 433 16.83 1.97 -12.62
N LEU A 434 16.38 2.38 -11.43
CA LEU A 434 15.36 1.64 -10.71
C LEU A 434 14.01 1.67 -11.43
N LEU A 435 13.60 2.80 -12.02
CA LEU A 435 12.40 2.87 -12.87
C LEU A 435 12.54 1.96 -14.09
N GLN A 436 13.68 2.00 -14.80
CA GLN A 436 13.93 1.14 -15.96
C GLN A 436 13.85 -0.36 -15.62
N GLU A 437 14.25 -0.77 -14.42
CA GLU A 437 14.06 -2.16 -13.99
C GLU A 437 12.63 -2.44 -13.52
N THR A 438 12.06 -1.55 -12.71
CA THR A 438 10.78 -1.75 -12.03
C THR A 438 9.61 -1.78 -13.01
N LEU A 439 9.60 -0.89 -14.00
CA LEU A 439 8.48 -0.71 -14.94
C LEU A 439 8.40 -1.82 -16.02
N LYS A 440 9.27 -2.83 -15.94
CA LYS A 440 9.14 -4.08 -16.71
C LYS A 440 7.90 -4.89 -16.34
N ASP A 441 7.35 -4.69 -15.16
CA ASP A 441 6.10 -5.30 -14.69
C ASP A 441 4.91 -4.35 -14.92
N ASP A 442 3.80 -4.88 -15.41
CA ASP A 442 2.61 -4.08 -15.76
C ASP A 442 1.94 -3.45 -14.55
N VAL A 443 1.83 -4.20 -13.44
CA VAL A 443 1.23 -3.69 -12.19
C VAL A 443 2.13 -2.61 -11.60
N ALA A 444 3.46 -2.77 -11.69
CA ALA A 444 4.44 -1.77 -11.30
C ALA A 444 4.32 -0.49 -12.15
N LEU A 445 4.19 -0.62 -13.48
CA LEU A 445 3.98 0.50 -14.39
C LEU A 445 2.72 1.29 -14.04
N GLN A 446 1.59 0.59 -13.89
CA GLN A 446 0.32 1.21 -13.54
C GLN A 446 0.36 1.90 -12.16
N THR A 447 1.01 1.26 -11.17
CA THR A 447 1.15 1.81 -9.81
C THR A 447 1.92 3.13 -9.81
N VAL A 448 3.08 3.18 -10.48
CA VAL A 448 3.90 4.40 -10.55
C VAL A 448 3.19 5.49 -11.36
N SER A 449 2.53 5.12 -12.47
CA SER A 449 1.82 6.08 -13.34
C SER A 449 0.62 6.70 -12.65
N ALA A 450 -0.18 5.92 -11.91
CA ALA A 450 -1.28 6.44 -11.11
C ALA A 450 -0.81 7.32 -9.96
N ALA A 451 0.31 6.97 -9.31
CA ALA A 451 0.90 7.84 -8.29
C ALA A 451 1.39 9.17 -8.89
N ALA A 452 1.92 9.16 -10.13
CA ALA A 452 2.30 10.37 -10.83
C ALA A 452 1.07 11.24 -11.14
N GLY A 453 0.00 10.67 -11.69
CA GLY A 453 -1.25 11.40 -11.96
C GLY A 453 -1.87 12.04 -10.71
N ARG A 454 -1.80 11.33 -9.59
CA ARG A 454 -2.21 11.90 -8.30
C ARG A 454 -1.33 13.07 -7.87
N TYR A 455 -0.01 12.94 -8.03
CA TYR A 455 0.96 13.98 -7.67
C TYR A 455 0.77 15.24 -8.53
N THR A 456 0.59 15.10 -9.84
CA THR A 456 0.33 16.23 -10.75
C THR A 456 -1.00 16.91 -10.43
N SER A 457 -2.05 16.13 -10.15
CA SER A 457 -3.37 16.63 -9.77
C SER A 457 -3.34 17.47 -8.49
N LEU A 458 -2.57 17.06 -7.49
CA LEU A 458 -2.35 17.84 -6.27
C LEU A 458 -1.51 19.10 -6.49
N ARG A 459 -0.48 19.02 -7.33
CA ARG A 459 0.33 20.18 -7.71
C ARG A 459 -0.51 21.23 -8.41
N LEU A 460 -1.46 20.80 -9.24
CA LEU A 460 -2.40 21.68 -9.92
C LEU A 460 -3.45 22.25 -8.95
N ASP A 461 -3.97 21.45 -8.01
CA ASP A 461 -4.88 21.93 -6.98
C ASP A 461 -4.23 23.02 -6.10
N ASP A 462 -3.01 22.78 -5.60
CA ASP A 462 -2.25 23.79 -4.85
C ASP A 462 -2.07 25.07 -5.65
N ALA A 463 -1.72 24.96 -6.94
CA ALA A 463 -1.56 26.14 -7.79
C ALA A 463 -2.84 26.96 -7.89
N LEU A 464 -3.99 26.32 -8.10
CA LEU A 464 -5.28 27.00 -8.21
C LEU A 464 -5.74 27.58 -6.85
N ASP A 465 -5.42 26.92 -5.75
CA ASP A 465 -5.78 27.39 -4.40
C ASP A 465 -4.97 28.63 -3.97
N THR A 466 -3.83 28.90 -4.61
CA THR A 466 -3.05 30.14 -4.40
C THR A 466 -3.59 31.36 -5.14
N LEU A 467 -4.64 31.22 -5.94
CA LEU A 467 -5.24 32.34 -6.65
C LEU A 467 -5.77 33.39 -5.65
N PRO A 468 -5.50 34.69 -5.89
CA PRO A 468 -6.03 35.74 -5.03
C PRO A 468 -7.56 35.73 -5.09
N ALA A 469 -8.22 35.93 -3.95
CA ALA A 469 -9.66 36.11 -3.92
C ALA A 469 -10.06 37.30 -4.80
N ASP A 470 -11.11 37.13 -5.61
CA ASP A 470 -11.63 38.17 -6.48
C ASP A 470 -11.92 39.45 -5.68
N SER A 471 -11.19 40.51 -5.98
CA SER A 471 -11.35 41.81 -5.30
C SER A 471 -12.31 42.76 -6.00
N ASP A 472 -12.86 42.38 -7.17
CA ASP A 472 -13.73 43.22 -7.99
C ASP A 472 -14.99 42.46 -8.46
N ASP A 473 -16.17 42.98 -8.11
CA ASP A 473 -17.51 42.47 -8.49
C ASP A 473 -17.89 42.79 -9.96
N SER A 474 -16.93 43.05 -10.85
CA SER A 474 -17.19 43.40 -12.25
C SER A 474 -17.25 42.16 -13.15
N GLU A 475 -18.06 42.15 -14.20
CA GLU A 475 -18.08 41.06 -15.20
C GLU A 475 -16.71 40.78 -15.85
N ASP A 476 -15.78 41.75 -15.86
CA ASP A 476 -14.40 41.60 -16.34
C ASP A 476 -13.48 40.82 -15.36
N SER A 477 -13.89 40.63 -14.10
CA SER A 477 -13.04 39.98 -13.07
C SER A 477 -12.91 38.47 -13.31
N GLY A 478 -13.99 37.78 -13.70
CA GLY A 478 -13.97 36.36 -14.05
C GLY A 478 -12.99 36.03 -15.20
N TYR A 479 -12.93 36.89 -16.22
CA TYR A 479 -11.95 36.77 -17.30
C TYR A 479 -10.50 36.99 -16.82
N SER A 480 -10.29 37.90 -15.87
CA SER A 480 -8.97 38.18 -15.29
C SER A 480 -8.47 37.02 -14.43
N SER A 481 -9.37 36.38 -13.67
CA SER A 481 -9.08 35.26 -12.78
C SER A 481 -8.86 33.97 -13.57
N LEU A 482 -9.66 33.71 -14.61
CA LEU A 482 -9.41 32.62 -15.56
C LEU A 482 -8.04 32.77 -16.24
N LYS A 483 -7.67 33.99 -16.64
CA LYS A 483 -6.35 34.25 -17.24
C LYS A 483 -5.19 34.02 -16.26
N ALA A 484 -5.35 34.42 -15.00
CA ALA A 484 -4.38 34.17 -13.95
C ALA A 484 -4.23 32.66 -13.66
N ALA A 485 -5.35 31.95 -13.53
CA ALA A 485 -5.41 30.50 -13.37
C ALA A 485 -4.72 29.79 -14.54
N SER A 486 -5.03 30.20 -15.78
CA SER A 486 -4.41 29.67 -16.99
C SER A 486 -2.89 29.84 -17.00
N ALA A 487 -2.38 30.99 -16.54
CA ALA A 487 -0.95 31.23 -16.46
C ALA A 487 -0.25 30.34 -15.42
N LEU A 488 -0.92 30.04 -14.29
CA LEU A 488 -0.42 29.10 -13.28
C LEU A 488 -0.44 27.66 -13.80
N ILE A 489 -1.52 27.24 -14.43
CA ILE A 489 -1.64 25.91 -15.05
C ILE A 489 -0.49 25.68 -16.03
N VAL A 490 -0.24 26.60 -16.98
CA VAL A 490 0.86 26.46 -17.95
C VAL A 490 2.23 26.27 -17.26
N GLN A 491 2.47 26.93 -16.12
CA GLN A 491 3.71 26.77 -15.35
C GLN A 491 3.82 25.39 -14.68
N LYS A 492 2.71 24.72 -14.39
CA LYS A 492 2.68 23.38 -13.77
C LYS A 492 2.71 22.25 -14.80
N LEU A 493 2.06 22.44 -15.95
CA LEU A 493 2.05 21.46 -17.02
C LEU A 493 3.45 21.17 -17.61
N GLU A 494 4.40 22.10 -17.49
CA GLU A 494 5.78 21.85 -17.89
C GLU A 494 6.45 20.76 -17.01
N PRO A 495 6.56 20.92 -15.68
CA PRO A 495 7.09 19.86 -14.85
C PRO A 495 6.21 18.59 -14.81
N ASP A 496 4.89 18.70 -14.97
CA ASP A 496 3.98 17.53 -15.09
C ASP A 496 4.31 16.71 -16.36
N GLY A 497 4.51 17.41 -17.49
CA GLY A 497 4.91 16.79 -18.76
C GLY A 497 6.25 16.07 -18.64
N ARG A 498 7.25 16.71 -18.02
CA ARG A 498 8.56 16.08 -17.75
C ARG A 498 8.44 14.82 -16.93
N LEU A 499 7.65 14.84 -15.86
CA LEU A 499 7.45 13.67 -14.99
C LEU A 499 6.86 12.49 -15.79
N LEU A 500 5.77 12.72 -16.52
CA LEU A 500 5.11 11.67 -17.28
C LEU A 500 6.00 11.11 -18.39
N GLY A 501 6.70 12.01 -19.11
CA GLY A 501 7.68 11.61 -20.12
C GLY A 501 8.82 10.80 -19.52
N TYR A 502 9.34 11.19 -18.37
CA TYR A 502 10.42 10.49 -17.68
C TYR A 502 10.05 9.05 -17.30
N ILE A 503 8.83 8.85 -16.79
CA ILE A 503 8.29 7.51 -16.49
C ILE A 503 8.14 6.68 -17.77
N GLN A 504 7.58 7.28 -18.83
CA GLN A 504 7.44 6.63 -20.14
C GLN A 504 8.81 6.20 -20.69
N GLY A 505 9.75 7.13 -20.84
CA GLY A 505 11.08 6.83 -21.38
C GLY A 505 11.84 5.77 -20.58
N ALA A 506 11.69 5.76 -19.25
CA ALA A 506 12.24 4.71 -18.41
C ALA A 506 11.56 3.35 -18.66
N ALA A 507 10.23 3.31 -18.78
CA ALA A 507 9.48 2.09 -19.09
C ALA A 507 9.87 1.52 -20.47
N GLU A 508 9.91 2.36 -21.51
CA GLU A 508 10.30 1.95 -22.86
C GLU A 508 11.73 1.37 -22.87
N LYS A 509 12.66 2.06 -22.20
CA LYS A 509 14.04 1.61 -22.08
C LYS A 509 14.19 0.29 -21.33
N GLY A 510 13.40 0.11 -20.28
CA GLY A 510 13.38 -1.09 -19.47
C GLY A 510 12.82 -2.30 -20.20
N ARG A 511 11.71 -2.10 -20.90
CA ARG A 511 10.94 -3.16 -21.54
C ARG A 511 11.48 -3.56 -22.90
N ASP A 512 12.19 -2.65 -23.59
CA ASP A 512 12.64 -2.84 -24.98
C ASP A 512 11.46 -3.11 -25.93
N ASP A 513 10.29 -2.53 -25.60
CA ASP A 513 9.04 -2.67 -26.35
C ASP A 513 9.12 -1.93 -27.69
N ASP A 514 8.52 -2.49 -28.74
CA ASP A 514 8.38 -1.85 -30.05
C ASP A 514 6.97 -2.04 -30.65
N GLY A 515 6.66 -1.22 -31.67
CA GLY A 515 5.41 -1.32 -32.44
C GLY A 515 4.13 -1.36 -31.59
N GLU A 516 3.29 -2.38 -31.82
CA GLU A 516 2.00 -2.52 -31.13
C GLU A 516 2.14 -2.74 -29.61
N GLN A 517 3.24 -3.38 -29.17
CA GLN A 517 3.50 -3.60 -27.75
C GLN A 517 3.83 -2.28 -27.06
N LEU A 518 4.61 -1.43 -27.72
CA LEU A 518 4.92 -0.09 -27.25
C LEU A 518 3.65 0.77 -27.11
N ASP A 519 2.77 0.73 -28.11
CA ASP A 519 1.49 1.45 -28.06
C ASP A 519 0.61 0.98 -26.89
N ALA A 520 0.57 -0.34 -26.64
CA ALA A 520 -0.18 -0.91 -25.51
C ALA A 520 0.40 -0.48 -24.15
N THR A 521 1.73 -0.48 -24.02
CA THR A 521 2.45 -0.01 -22.81
C THR A 521 2.17 1.47 -22.56
N ASN A 522 2.25 2.30 -23.59
CA ASN A 522 1.99 3.74 -23.49
C ASN A 522 0.52 4.05 -23.17
N GLN A 523 -0.43 3.29 -23.73
CA GLN A 523 -1.84 3.43 -23.37
C GLN A 523 -2.09 3.01 -21.92
N MET A 524 -1.51 1.89 -21.47
CA MET A 524 -1.63 1.42 -20.08
C MET A 524 -1.10 2.44 -19.07
N LEU A 525 0.05 3.06 -19.39
CA LEU A 525 0.63 4.14 -18.60
C LEU A 525 -0.32 5.33 -18.52
N LEU A 526 -0.88 5.77 -19.66
CA LEU A 526 -1.78 6.92 -19.73
C LEU A 526 -3.10 6.68 -18.98
N ASP A 527 -3.72 5.51 -19.17
CA ASP A 527 -4.95 5.11 -18.47
C ASP A 527 -4.74 5.11 -16.95
N ALA A 528 -3.61 4.55 -16.50
CA ALA A 528 -3.28 4.54 -15.07
C ALA A 528 -2.97 5.95 -14.53
N PHE A 529 -2.32 6.80 -15.33
CA PHE A 529 -2.11 8.20 -14.98
C PHE A 529 -3.45 8.93 -14.78
N ASP A 530 -4.41 8.78 -15.70
CA ASP A 530 -5.74 9.37 -15.58
C ASP A 530 -6.50 8.81 -14.37
N ASP A 531 -6.45 7.50 -14.13
CA ASP A 531 -6.99 6.88 -12.91
C ASP A 531 -6.42 7.59 -11.68
N GLY A 532 -5.12 7.88 -11.66
CA GLY A 532 -4.46 8.67 -10.63
C GLY A 532 -5.03 10.08 -10.48
N VAL A 533 -5.16 10.82 -11.58
CA VAL A 533 -5.67 12.20 -11.62
C VAL A 533 -7.10 12.29 -11.08
N TYR A 534 -7.98 11.38 -11.50
CA TYR A 534 -9.42 11.42 -11.22
C TYR A 534 -9.86 10.49 -10.09
N SER A 535 -8.96 9.69 -9.51
CA SER A 535 -9.25 8.92 -8.30
C SER A 535 -9.50 9.88 -7.14
N THR A 536 -10.77 10.18 -6.90
CA THR A 536 -11.18 10.93 -5.72
C THR A 536 -10.72 10.16 -4.47
N ALA A 537 -9.87 10.79 -3.66
CA ALA A 537 -9.43 10.32 -2.35
C ALA A 537 -10.59 10.31 -1.34
N ALA A 538 -11.64 9.54 -1.62
CA ALA A 538 -12.86 9.44 -0.82
C ALA A 538 -12.98 8.13 -0.02
N THR A 539 -11.93 7.31 0.09
CA THR A 539 -12.00 6.02 0.81
C THR A 539 -10.96 5.80 1.92
N VAL A 540 -10.19 6.81 2.34
CA VAL A 540 -9.45 6.74 3.61
C VAL A 540 -10.09 7.68 4.62
N ALA A 541 -11.00 7.13 5.43
CA ALA A 541 -11.58 7.85 6.55
C ALA A 541 -10.50 8.21 7.58
N GLY A 542 -10.25 9.50 7.80
CA GLY A 542 -9.75 9.98 9.11
C GLY A 542 -8.38 10.65 9.20
N ALA A 543 -7.75 11.13 8.11
CA ALA A 543 -6.57 12.01 8.21
C ALA A 543 -6.87 13.41 7.65
N ALA A 544 -6.53 14.45 8.41
CA ALA A 544 -6.61 15.84 7.96
C ALA A 544 -5.37 16.19 7.14
N GLY A 545 -5.54 16.43 5.84
CA GLY A 545 -4.50 16.88 4.90
C GLY A 545 -4.61 16.21 3.53
N PRO A 546 -4.11 16.81 2.43
CA PRO A 546 -4.06 16.15 1.12
C PRO A 546 -3.11 14.95 1.19
N ALA A 547 -3.65 13.77 1.49
CA ALA A 547 -2.89 12.58 1.84
C ALA A 547 -2.29 11.87 0.61
N TRP A 548 -1.33 12.48 -0.09
CA TRP A 548 -0.71 11.86 -1.27
C TRP A 548 0.18 10.66 -0.93
N GLY A 549 0.93 10.79 0.17
CA GLY A 549 1.86 9.79 0.63
C GLY A 549 1.21 8.57 1.31
N GLY A 550 1.88 7.42 1.26
CA GLY A 550 1.49 6.20 1.96
C GLY A 550 0.18 5.57 1.50
N THR A 551 -0.11 5.66 0.21
CA THR A 551 -1.30 5.04 -0.42
C THR A 551 -0.94 4.10 -1.57
N ALA A 552 0.34 4.06 -1.97
CA ALA A 552 0.78 3.32 -3.15
C ALA A 552 0.50 1.82 -3.06
N ARG A 553 0.51 1.23 -1.86
CA ARG A 553 0.11 -0.16 -1.69
C ARG A 553 -1.35 -0.42 -2.08
N ASN A 554 -2.27 0.48 -1.74
CA ASN A 554 -3.68 0.32 -2.10
C ASN A 554 -3.89 0.47 -3.62
N ILE A 555 -3.11 1.36 -4.26
CA ILE A 555 -3.07 1.50 -5.71
C ILE A 555 -2.59 0.19 -6.35
N ALA A 556 -1.45 -0.34 -5.90
CA ALA A 556 -0.90 -1.61 -6.38
C ALA A 556 -1.85 -2.79 -6.15
N GLN A 557 -2.53 -2.83 -5.00
CA GLN A 557 -3.58 -3.80 -4.72
C GLN A 557 -4.70 -3.74 -5.76
N SER A 558 -5.16 -2.53 -6.12
CA SER A 558 -6.26 -2.32 -7.06
C SER A 558 -5.90 -2.79 -8.47
N TYR A 559 -4.67 -2.50 -8.94
CA TYR A 559 -4.20 -2.99 -10.25
C TYR A 559 -3.95 -4.49 -10.25
N LEU A 560 -3.42 -5.06 -9.17
CA LEU A 560 -3.27 -6.51 -9.04
C LEU A 560 -4.64 -7.22 -9.09
N VAL A 561 -5.66 -6.66 -8.42
CA VAL A 561 -7.06 -7.15 -8.49
C VAL A 561 -7.57 -7.09 -9.93
N ALA A 562 -7.37 -5.96 -10.62
CA ALA A 562 -7.83 -5.79 -11.99
C ALA A 562 -7.15 -6.77 -12.97
N ALA A 563 -5.83 -6.92 -12.86
CA ALA A 563 -5.03 -7.86 -13.66
C ALA A 563 -5.45 -9.32 -13.42
N LEU A 564 -5.82 -9.66 -12.17
CA LEU A 564 -6.41 -10.95 -11.87
C LEU A 564 -7.79 -11.07 -12.52
N GLN A 565 -8.76 -10.21 -12.21
CA GLN A 565 -10.14 -10.34 -12.72
C GLN A 565 -10.27 -10.31 -14.24
N LYS A 566 -9.31 -9.70 -14.94
CA LYS A 566 -9.26 -9.58 -16.39
C LYS A 566 -7.84 -9.91 -16.87
N PRO A 567 -7.54 -11.17 -17.24
CA PRO A 567 -6.23 -11.56 -17.74
C PRO A 567 -6.00 -11.04 -19.19
N VAL A 568 -6.12 -9.74 -19.42
CA VAL A 568 -6.36 -9.08 -20.71
C VAL A 568 -7.83 -9.21 -21.16
N ALA A 569 -8.71 -8.41 -20.56
CA ALA A 569 -9.94 -8.04 -21.26
C ALA A 569 -9.58 -6.92 -22.22
N GLY A 570 -9.89 -7.11 -23.50
CA GLY A 570 -9.57 -6.19 -24.59
C GLY A 570 -9.76 -4.73 -24.16
N ALA A 571 -8.75 -3.94 -24.51
CA ALA A 571 -8.79 -2.49 -24.50
C ALA A 571 -10.19 -2.01 -24.94
N SER A 572 -10.61 -0.84 -24.47
CA SER A 572 -11.50 -0.02 -25.28
C SER A 572 -11.07 -0.17 -26.74
N GLY A 573 -12.00 -0.38 -27.67
CA GLY A 573 -11.63 -0.54 -29.10
C GLY A 573 -10.93 0.70 -29.71
N TRP A 574 -10.57 1.66 -28.87
CA TRP A 574 -9.99 2.95 -29.14
C TRP A 574 -8.80 3.18 -28.18
N SER A 575 -7.72 3.74 -28.73
CA SER A 575 -6.49 4.13 -28.04
C SER A 575 -6.05 5.49 -28.59
N ASP A 576 -5.96 6.49 -27.71
CA ASP A 576 -5.46 7.82 -28.07
C ASP A 576 -3.99 7.78 -28.50
N VAL A 577 -3.20 6.88 -27.90
CA VAL A 577 -1.79 6.67 -28.26
C VAL A 577 -1.67 6.18 -29.70
N GLN A 578 -2.48 5.20 -30.12
CA GLN A 578 -2.45 4.68 -31.50
C GLN A 578 -2.94 5.72 -32.52
N ASP A 579 -3.98 6.49 -32.18
CA ASP A 579 -4.60 7.43 -33.11
C ASP A 579 -3.80 8.72 -33.29
N TYR A 580 -3.13 9.20 -32.23
CA TYR A 580 -2.49 10.53 -32.22
C TYR A 580 -1.01 10.53 -31.82
N GLY A 581 -0.50 9.43 -31.28
CA GLY A 581 0.82 9.36 -30.66
C GLY A 581 0.82 9.87 -29.22
N MET A 582 1.72 9.32 -28.41
CA MET A 582 1.76 9.56 -26.96
C MET A 582 1.83 11.05 -26.58
N SER A 583 2.65 11.85 -27.26
CA SER A 583 2.81 13.29 -26.93
C SER A 583 1.52 14.10 -27.13
N GLU A 584 0.73 13.80 -28.17
CA GLU A 584 -0.54 14.48 -28.41
C GLU A 584 -1.64 13.95 -27.50
N ALA A 585 -1.62 12.64 -27.19
CA ALA A 585 -2.50 12.06 -26.17
C ALA A 585 -2.31 12.75 -24.81
N VAL A 586 -1.07 12.85 -24.33
CA VAL A 586 -0.74 13.55 -23.07
C VAL A 586 -1.23 15.01 -23.09
N ARG A 587 -1.01 15.73 -24.20
CA ARG A 587 -1.48 17.12 -24.34
C ARG A 587 -2.99 17.21 -24.14
N ARG A 588 -3.76 16.30 -24.74
CA ARG A 588 -5.22 16.28 -24.64
C ARG A 588 -5.70 15.97 -23.23
N HIS A 589 -5.09 14.98 -22.59
CA HIS A 589 -5.46 14.56 -21.23
C HIS A 589 -5.18 15.65 -20.20
N PHE A 590 -4.02 16.32 -20.29
CA PHE A 590 -3.71 17.49 -19.46
C PHE A 590 -4.68 18.66 -19.68
N LEU A 591 -5.17 18.86 -20.90
CA LEU A 591 -6.21 19.85 -21.17
C LEU A 591 -7.53 19.46 -20.51
N VAL A 592 -7.93 18.18 -20.55
CA VAL A 592 -9.14 17.72 -19.85
C VAL A 592 -9.01 17.99 -18.35
N GLU A 593 -7.91 17.60 -17.72
CA GLU A 593 -7.66 17.86 -16.29
C GLU A 593 -7.75 19.36 -15.97
N ALA A 594 -7.00 20.19 -16.70
CA ALA A 594 -6.95 21.63 -16.47
C ALA A 594 -8.36 22.26 -16.52
N TYR A 595 -9.15 21.96 -17.56
CA TYR A 595 -10.46 22.57 -17.73
C TYR A 595 -11.50 22.02 -16.75
N VAL A 596 -11.42 20.73 -16.38
CA VAL A 596 -12.28 20.15 -15.35
C VAL A 596 -12.00 20.79 -13.99
N LYS A 597 -10.74 20.97 -13.59
CA LYS A 597 -10.40 21.62 -12.31
C LYS A 597 -10.72 23.11 -12.27
N LEU A 598 -10.68 23.79 -13.42
CA LEU A 598 -11.19 25.17 -13.55
C LEU A 598 -12.71 25.22 -13.35
N ASP A 599 -13.44 24.26 -13.94
CA ASP A 599 -14.89 24.15 -13.80
C ASP A 599 -15.31 23.87 -12.35
N GLU A 600 -14.68 22.90 -11.69
CA GLU A 600 -14.95 22.53 -10.29
C GLU A 600 -14.79 23.70 -9.32
N ARG A 601 -13.91 24.67 -9.66
CA ARG A 601 -13.67 25.88 -8.88
C ARG A 601 -14.54 27.08 -9.31
N GLY A 602 -15.41 26.90 -10.28
CA GLY A 602 -16.27 27.96 -10.82
C GLY A 602 -15.49 29.05 -11.57
N LEU A 603 -14.29 28.73 -12.05
CA LEU A 603 -13.42 29.66 -12.77
C LEU A 603 -13.75 29.74 -14.27
N LEU A 604 -14.58 28.82 -14.78
CA LEU A 604 -15.11 28.89 -16.14
C LEU A 604 -16.28 29.89 -16.23
N PRO A 605 -16.29 30.79 -17.24
CA PRO A 605 -17.40 31.70 -17.48
C PRO A 605 -18.70 30.94 -17.75
N ALA A 606 -19.85 31.41 -17.26
CA ALA A 606 -21.13 30.72 -17.47
C ALA A 606 -21.50 30.52 -18.95
N GLY A 607 -21.07 31.44 -19.83
CA GLY A 607 -21.32 31.39 -21.27
C GLY A 607 -20.63 30.23 -22.00
N VAL A 608 -19.59 29.60 -21.41
CA VAL A 608 -18.88 28.48 -22.06
C VAL A 608 -19.74 27.23 -22.24
N TYR A 609 -20.88 27.15 -21.56
CA TYR A 609 -21.88 26.08 -21.68
C TYR A 609 -22.98 26.37 -22.70
N GLU A 610 -22.97 27.57 -23.27
CA GLU A 610 -23.96 28.09 -24.21
C GLU A 610 -23.32 28.24 -25.58
N GLY A 611 -23.89 27.55 -26.57
CA GLY A 611 -23.55 27.74 -27.98
C GLY A 611 -24.22 28.99 -28.58
N VAL A 612 -24.24 29.05 -29.91
CA VAL A 612 -24.73 30.22 -30.67
C VAL A 612 -26.16 30.60 -30.28
N GLU A 613 -26.39 31.91 -30.03
CA GLU A 613 -27.68 32.49 -29.57
C GLU A 613 -28.11 32.09 -28.14
N ASP A 614 -27.17 31.93 -27.21
CA ASP A 614 -27.44 31.62 -25.78
C ASP A 614 -28.20 30.28 -25.60
N LYS A 615 -27.95 29.32 -26.50
CA LYS A 615 -28.58 28.00 -26.49
C LYS A 615 -27.54 26.95 -26.14
N ALA A 616 -27.87 26.01 -25.26
CA ALA A 616 -27.01 24.88 -24.94
C ALA A 616 -26.49 24.16 -26.21
N TYR A 617 -25.23 23.74 -26.20
CA TYR A 617 -24.62 22.99 -27.28
C TYR A 617 -25.43 21.73 -27.62
N THR A 618 -25.86 21.59 -28.87
CA THR A 618 -26.53 20.38 -29.33
C THR A 618 -25.50 19.29 -29.60
N GLY A 619 -25.48 18.23 -28.79
CA GLY A 619 -24.61 17.06 -28.98
C GLY A 619 -23.46 16.92 -27.98
N PHE A 620 -23.28 17.87 -27.06
CA PHE A 620 -22.25 17.78 -26.00
C PHE A 620 -22.79 17.19 -24.68
N ASP A 621 -24.07 16.80 -24.63
CA ASP A 621 -24.77 16.32 -23.42
C ASP A 621 -24.10 15.11 -22.72
N ALA A 622 -23.25 14.38 -23.43
CA ALA A 622 -22.52 13.24 -22.89
C ALA A 622 -21.45 13.65 -21.86
N TRP A 623 -20.80 14.81 -22.08
CA TRP A 623 -19.67 15.28 -21.28
C TRP A 623 -19.86 16.68 -20.70
N MET A 624 -20.76 17.51 -21.24
CA MET A 624 -21.28 18.71 -20.58
C MET A 624 -22.59 18.34 -19.85
N LYS A 625 -22.49 18.00 -18.57
CA LYS A 625 -23.62 17.52 -17.78
C LYS A 625 -24.21 18.61 -16.92
N ARG A 626 -25.39 18.36 -16.34
CA ARG A 626 -25.97 19.20 -15.29
C ARG A 626 -26.06 18.43 -13.98
N ASP A 627 -25.69 19.10 -12.89
CA ASP A 627 -25.82 18.54 -11.54
C ASP A 627 -27.29 18.54 -11.08
N ALA A 628 -27.55 18.05 -9.86
CA ALA A 628 -28.89 18.02 -9.28
C ALA A 628 -29.49 19.42 -9.02
N ALA A 629 -28.64 20.45 -8.94
CA ALA A 629 -29.04 21.85 -8.79
C ALA A 629 -29.27 22.55 -10.15
N GLY A 630 -28.94 21.89 -11.25
CA GLY A 630 -29.09 22.39 -12.62
C GLY A 630 -27.88 23.17 -13.13
N ASN A 631 -26.76 23.18 -12.42
CA ASN A 631 -25.51 23.80 -12.85
C ASN A 631 -24.80 22.90 -13.86
N SER A 632 -24.29 23.49 -14.93
CA SER A 632 -23.48 22.76 -15.92
C SER A 632 -22.10 22.43 -15.35
N TYR A 633 -21.57 21.27 -15.73
CA TYR A 633 -20.21 20.86 -15.39
C TYR A 633 -19.59 19.96 -16.48
N LEU A 634 -18.26 19.87 -16.50
CA LEU A 634 -17.48 18.98 -17.37
C LEU A 634 -17.29 17.61 -16.72
N TYR A 635 -17.66 16.54 -17.43
CA TYR A 635 -17.54 15.17 -16.96
C TYR A 635 -16.33 14.47 -17.60
N ALA A 636 -15.19 14.51 -16.90
CA ALA A 636 -13.90 13.97 -17.35
C ALA A 636 -13.98 12.53 -17.87
N ALA A 637 -14.64 11.64 -17.13
CA ALA A 637 -14.72 10.23 -17.53
C ALA A 637 -15.45 10.00 -18.86
N ALA A 638 -16.38 10.88 -19.26
CA ALA A 638 -16.97 10.79 -20.60
C ALA A 638 -16.07 11.36 -21.70
N LEU A 639 -15.27 12.40 -21.37
CA LEU A 639 -14.28 12.96 -22.30
C LEU A 639 -13.19 11.94 -22.63
N LEU A 640 -12.72 11.21 -21.62
CA LEU A 640 -11.62 10.25 -21.73
C LEU A 640 -12.07 8.85 -22.18
N SER A 641 -13.37 8.61 -22.35
CA SER A 641 -13.88 7.29 -22.75
C SER A 641 -14.22 7.16 -24.24
N ASP A 642 -14.22 8.27 -24.99
CA ASP A 642 -14.72 8.30 -26.37
C ASP A 642 -13.94 9.31 -27.24
N PRO A 643 -13.39 8.89 -28.40
CA PRO A 643 -12.65 9.77 -29.31
C PRO A 643 -13.48 10.93 -29.84
N ASP A 644 -14.77 10.71 -30.08
CA ASP A 644 -15.64 11.75 -30.61
C ASP A 644 -15.88 12.83 -29.56
N HIS A 645 -15.97 12.47 -28.28
CA HIS A 645 -16.07 13.43 -27.19
C HIS A 645 -14.77 14.23 -27.02
N MET A 646 -13.61 13.57 -27.07
CA MET A 646 -12.32 14.26 -27.01
C MET A 646 -12.14 15.21 -28.20
N GLY A 647 -12.51 14.78 -29.41
CA GLY A 647 -12.47 15.62 -30.61
C GLY A 647 -13.41 16.84 -30.51
N GLN A 648 -14.62 16.64 -29.97
CA GLN A 648 -15.56 17.73 -29.69
C GLN A 648 -14.99 18.71 -28.65
N PHE A 649 -14.37 18.21 -27.59
CA PHE A 649 -13.76 19.01 -26.54
C PHE A 649 -12.63 19.88 -27.09
N VAL A 650 -11.69 19.31 -27.85
CA VAL A 650 -10.60 20.09 -28.49
C VAL A 650 -11.14 21.12 -29.48
N GLY A 651 -12.21 20.79 -30.21
CA GLY A 651 -12.93 21.74 -31.07
C GLY A 651 -13.55 22.89 -30.27
N TRP A 652 -14.28 22.56 -29.20
CA TRP A 652 -14.88 23.52 -28.28
C TRP A 652 -13.84 24.47 -27.69
N LEU A 653 -12.69 23.94 -27.25
CA LEU A 653 -11.57 24.74 -26.75
C LEU A 653 -11.06 25.75 -27.80
N THR A 654 -11.22 25.49 -29.09
CA THR A 654 -10.75 26.37 -30.17
C THR A 654 -11.82 27.38 -30.58
N ASP A 655 -13.06 26.91 -30.74
CA ASP A 655 -14.13 27.62 -31.40
C ASP A 655 -14.97 28.49 -30.44
N ASP A 656 -14.94 28.21 -29.14
CA ASP A 656 -15.72 28.96 -28.15
C ASP A 656 -15.12 30.36 -27.92
N PRO A 657 -15.90 31.44 -28.11
CA PRO A 657 -15.42 32.81 -27.98
C PRO A 657 -15.10 33.19 -26.53
N ASP A 658 -15.77 32.60 -25.54
CA ASP A 658 -15.55 32.88 -24.12
C ASP A 658 -14.24 32.26 -23.61
N LEU A 659 -13.68 31.31 -24.38
CA LEU A 659 -12.37 30.73 -24.15
C LEU A 659 -11.25 31.41 -24.95
N ALA A 660 -11.55 32.37 -25.84
CA ALA A 660 -10.60 32.90 -26.84
C ALA A 660 -9.40 33.68 -26.24
N GLY A 661 -9.48 34.05 -24.96
CA GLY A 661 -8.41 34.72 -24.21
C GLY A 661 -7.52 33.79 -23.36
N VAL A 662 -7.79 32.48 -23.36
CA VAL A 662 -7.14 31.49 -22.51
C VAL A 662 -5.89 30.91 -23.19
N ASN A 663 -4.73 31.07 -22.55
CA ASN A 663 -3.43 30.65 -23.10
C ASN A 663 -3.12 29.15 -22.90
N LEU A 664 -4.11 28.35 -22.47
CA LEU A 664 -3.97 26.89 -22.34
C LEU A 664 -4.04 26.19 -23.70
N ARG A 665 -4.72 26.81 -24.67
CA ARG A 665 -4.97 26.28 -26.01
C ARG A 665 -3.70 25.83 -26.74
N ASP A 666 -2.59 26.51 -26.48
CA ASP A 666 -1.32 26.19 -27.13
C ASP A 666 -0.72 24.87 -26.60
N GLY A 667 -0.82 24.53 -25.30
CA GLY A 667 -0.33 23.26 -24.72
C GLY A 667 1.15 22.89 -24.98
N VAL A 668 1.86 23.69 -25.78
CA VAL A 668 3.20 23.44 -26.34
C VAL A 668 4.27 23.26 -25.27
N PRO A 669 4.24 23.98 -24.12
CA PRO A 669 5.22 23.76 -23.08
C PRO A 669 5.21 22.32 -22.53
N ALA A 670 4.03 21.73 -22.33
CA ALA A 670 3.88 20.37 -21.80
C ALA A 670 4.45 19.32 -22.75
N VAL A 671 4.19 19.43 -24.07
CA VAL A 671 4.66 18.48 -25.08
C VAL A 671 6.18 18.46 -25.18
N LYS A 672 6.82 19.64 -25.24
CA LYS A 672 8.30 19.72 -25.30
C LYS A 672 8.94 19.23 -24.01
N ALA A 673 8.29 19.53 -22.88
CA ALA A 673 8.74 19.10 -21.57
C ALA A 673 8.63 17.58 -21.42
N PHE A 674 7.54 17.01 -21.94
CA PHE A 674 7.33 15.57 -22.05
C PHE A 674 8.42 14.88 -22.88
N GLU A 675 8.72 15.37 -24.09
CA GLU A 675 9.82 14.85 -24.91
C GLU A 675 11.18 14.92 -24.17
N ALA A 676 11.45 16.02 -23.48
CA ALA A 676 12.67 16.16 -22.69
C ALA A 676 12.73 15.18 -21.50
N GLY A 677 11.60 14.96 -20.82
CA GLY A 677 11.48 13.96 -19.76
C GLY A 677 11.70 12.55 -20.30
N HIS A 678 11.06 12.22 -21.42
CA HIS A 678 11.22 10.96 -22.14
C HIS A 678 12.67 10.64 -22.45
N ASP A 679 13.39 11.59 -23.05
CA ASP A 679 14.81 11.41 -23.36
C ASP A 679 15.65 11.22 -22.09
N ALA A 680 15.34 11.95 -21.01
CA ALA A 680 16.04 11.82 -19.74
C ALA A 680 15.80 10.46 -19.06
N GLY A 681 14.57 9.94 -19.11
CA GLY A 681 14.19 8.64 -18.56
C GLY A 681 14.77 7.47 -19.35
N GLY A 682 14.87 7.60 -20.67
CA GLY A 682 15.37 6.56 -21.57
C GLY A 682 16.90 6.52 -21.75
N ALA A 683 17.61 7.57 -21.33
CA ALA A 683 19.07 7.67 -21.40
C ALA A 683 19.79 6.68 -20.47
#